data_AF-A0AAF0B7I1-F1
#
_entry.id   AF-A0AAF0B7I1-F1
#
_cell.length_a   1.000
_cell.length_b   1.000
_cell.length_c   1.000
_cell.angle_alpha   90.00
_cell.angle_beta   90.00
_cell.angle_gamma   90.00
#
_symmetry.space_group_name_H-M   'P 1'
#
loop_
_entity.id
_entity.type
_entity.pdbx_description
1 polymer ?
#
loop_
_entity_poly.entity_id
_entity_poly.type
_entity_poly.pdbx_seq_one_letter_code
_entity_poly.pdbx_strand_id
1 'polypeptide(L)'
;MANTHMVRKRKHTKKKRQSPKAKKKKTVVRQCANTSNPFELQMHAMGKYLLKVSKDKDGIKTALREHIEIVEGYFRKYDSVQLLGSIGLYLLEHLPNIEKHFIAQMNGTDMRLDENAEVIAEYAMNFGLALPNDGKDTPTDDVIKDLREKLKTLFVAYMHLDMPLGDEPIQFIDWMIHMDTIAVRGDGYQVHVYEVFKEMFFPHTPFYQQQFGYSVDQLFDFFMDLENRVICKICSQDTIYGATKMHDRWVKWEEKAFGPIGNEARLENKDFSKGIFGAFFEANPDVPHTEDGMQFLMYQPDDYRGSDMIFWVYPQSEVETRILDSLSMKFGDNSAFLVESEFKGSIMNGHSIFEKPFVKDGDKYYCFTPMIPHRNLFLIAEKLMMRNGVYYQKNFQQNTSPISRDVYIESKVKSVMKSFLPDVTFYPSVHYKIVEEGVKKNPELDILGVSDKAVYIIEVKAHELSYKDRVRLDGAKGKFKASVAEACKQCCRAADFIYNSTKPEFGTQEGTVIIDKKKPIYKIAVTFQHFSSLFGQMDKLVTAGLMEEHFRDTWAVSLFDLMVVADFVESEDEFLSYLDMRKIINTNHSTFHDELDLLGQFLNENLADKVTSDKPMKIIGGSGDIDEEYAKDFYIPMDFGFGE
;
A
#
# COMPACT_ATOMS: atom_id res chain seq x y z
N MET A 1 -8.98 6.32 88.10
CA MET A 1 -7.90 7.22 87.63
C MET A 1 -6.89 6.35 86.89
N ALA A 2 -6.58 6.42 85.59
CA ALA A 2 -7.12 6.99 84.35
C ALA A 2 -6.41 6.16 83.23
N ASN A 3 -7.13 5.44 82.35
CA ASN A 3 -7.28 5.67 80.88
C ASN A 3 -5.97 5.84 80.06
N THR A 4 -5.71 5.25 78.86
CA THR A 4 -6.59 4.70 77.80
C THR A 4 -5.84 3.87 76.71
N HIS A 5 -6.40 2.71 76.33
CA HIS A 5 -6.57 2.00 75.02
C HIS A 5 -5.56 2.10 73.83
N MET A 6 -4.97 1.01 73.30
CA MET A 6 -5.45 -0.14 72.45
C MET A 6 -5.28 0.06 70.92
N VAL A 7 -4.49 -0.82 70.25
CA VAL A 7 -4.65 -1.17 68.81
C VAL A 7 -4.35 -2.67 68.59
N ARG A 8 -5.27 -3.36 67.90
CA ARG A 8 -5.32 -4.81 67.62
C ARG A 8 -4.71 -5.17 66.24
N LYS A 9 -4.06 -6.34 66.19
CA LYS A 9 -3.54 -7.05 64.99
C LYS A 9 -4.64 -7.37 63.95
N ARG A 10 -4.35 -7.20 62.65
CA ARG A 10 -5.17 -7.67 61.51
C ARG A 10 -4.58 -8.92 60.85
N LYS A 11 -5.48 -9.84 60.48
CA LYS A 11 -5.28 -11.14 59.82
C LYS A 11 -4.96 -10.97 58.32
N HIS A 12 -4.16 -11.90 57.78
CA HIS A 12 -3.95 -12.11 56.35
C HIS A 12 -5.22 -12.67 55.66
N THR A 13 -5.56 -12.12 54.50
CA THR A 13 -6.52 -12.69 53.54
C THR A 13 -5.97 -12.59 52.11
N LYS A 14 -6.13 -13.68 51.36
CA LYS A 14 -5.65 -13.92 49.98
C LYS A 14 -6.05 -12.82 48.98
N LYS A 15 -5.11 -12.40 48.12
CA LYS A 15 -5.35 -11.53 46.95
C LYS A 15 -6.30 -12.21 45.95
N LYS A 16 -7.41 -11.55 45.63
CA LYS A 16 -8.28 -11.86 44.48
C LYS A 16 -7.58 -11.48 43.17
N ARG A 17 -7.68 -12.34 42.16
CA ARG A 17 -7.36 -12.06 40.74
C ARG A 17 -8.15 -10.82 40.29
N GLN A 18 -7.45 -9.84 39.70
CA GLN A 18 -8.06 -8.70 39.01
C GLN A 18 -8.68 -9.16 37.69
N SER A 19 -9.87 -8.65 37.39
CA SER A 19 -10.56 -8.76 36.11
C SER A 19 -9.82 -8.00 35.00
N PRO A 20 -10.00 -8.36 33.72
CA PRO A 20 -9.38 -7.66 32.60
C PRO A 20 -9.88 -6.21 32.54
N LYS A 21 -8.97 -5.26 32.33
CA LYS A 21 -9.32 -3.84 32.11
C LYS A 21 -10.01 -3.70 30.76
N ALA A 22 -11.15 -3.02 30.73
CA ALA A 22 -11.79 -2.55 29.50
C ALA A 22 -10.83 -1.60 28.75
N LYS A 23 -10.68 -1.81 27.43
CA LYS A 23 -9.99 -0.88 26.53
C LYS A 23 -10.76 0.45 26.52
N LYS A 24 -10.06 1.58 26.61
CA LYS A 24 -10.65 2.93 26.54
C LYS A 24 -11.06 3.23 25.09
N LYS A 25 -12.34 3.49 24.84
CA LYS A 25 -12.80 4.16 23.62
C LYS A 25 -12.15 5.53 23.51
N LYS A 26 -11.36 5.76 22.45
CA LYS A 26 -10.90 7.09 22.05
C LYS A 26 -12.06 7.73 21.27
N THR A 27 -12.60 8.84 21.76
CA THR A 27 -13.61 9.64 21.04
C THR A 27 -12.98 10.98 20.75
N VAL A 28 -12.75 11.29 19.47
CA VAL A 28 -12.30 12.62 19.02
C VAL A 28 -13.53 13.33 18.44
N VAL A 29 -13.93 14.45 19.05
CA VAL A 29 -15.03 15.28 18.56
C VAL A 29 -14.44 16.44 17.79
N ARG A 30 -14.61 16.48 16.46
CA ARG A 30 -14.23 17.63 15.63
C ARG A 30 -15.42 18.58 15.48
N GLN A 31 -15.23 19.85 15.85
CA GLN A 31 -16.25 20.89 15.70
C GLN A 31 -16.47 21.23 14.22
N CYS A 32 -17.72 21.08 13.77
CA CYS A 32 -18.15 21.37 12.41
C CYS A 32 -18.39 22.89 12.24
N ALA A 33 -17.63 23.55 11.37
CA ALA A 33 -17.84 24.94 10.99
C ALA A 33 -18.42 25.02 9.56
N ASN A 34 -19.70 25.35 9.46
CA ASN A 34 -20.39 25.66 8.20
C ASN A 34 -20.07 27.07 7.74
N THR A 35 -19.29 27.22 6.66
CA THR A 35 -19.35 28.37 5.73
C THR A 35 -18.98 27.91 4.32
N SER A 36 -19.81 28.27 3.32
CA SER A 36 -19.54 28.04 1.89
C SER A 36 -18.15 28.58 1.52
N ASN A 37 -17.26 27.67 1.10
CA ASN A 37 -15.81 27.81 1.21
C ASN A 37 -15.20 28.38 -0.09
N PRO A 38 -14.32 29.41 -0.05
CA PRO A 38 -13.51 29.86 -1.19
C PRO A 38 -12.84 28.73 -1.99
N PHE A 39 -12.56 27.61 -1.32
CA PHE A 39 -12.10 26.36 -1.90
C PHE A 39 -13.05 25.79 -2.97
N GLU A 40 -14.37 25.77 -2.73
CA GLU A 40 -15.34 25.23 -3.69
C GLU A 40 -15.39 26.04 -4.98
N LEU A 41 -15.29 27.38 -4.87
CA LEU A 41 -15.22 28.27 -6.02
C LEU A 41 -13.93 28.07 -6.81
N GLN A 42 -12.80 27.88 -6.13
CA GLN A 42 -11.51 27.58 -6.75
C GLN A 42 -11.53 26.22 -7.46
N MET A 43 -12.08 25.19 -6.82
CA MET A 43 -12.26 23.85 -7.40
C MET A 43 -13.17 23.89 -8.62
N HIS A 44 -14.26 24.65 -8.57
CA HIS A 44 -15.17 24.80 -9.70
C HIS A 44 -14.52 25.57 -10.88
N ALA A 45 -13.71 26.60 -10.60
CA ALA A 45 -12.94 27.31 -11.61
C ALA A 45 -11.88 26.40 -12.24
N MET A 46 -11.17 25.61 -11.43
CA MET A 46 -10.19 24.63 -11.90
C MET A 46 -10.84 23.54 -12.75
N GLY A 47 -11.98 23.00 -12.31
CA GLY A 47 -12.76 22.03 -13.08
C GLY A 47 -13.22 22.58 -14.43
N LYS A 48 -13.68 23.83 -14.49
CA LYS A 48 -14.02 24.49 -15.77
C LYS A 48 -12.82 24.69 -16.68
N TYR A 49 -11.66 25.03 -16.12
CA TYR A 49 -10.42 25.15 -16.88
C TYR A 49 -9.98 23.79 -17.44
N LEU A 50 -9.96 22.74 -16.62
CA LEU A 50 -9.65 21.37 -17.03
C LEU A 50 -10.60 20.87 -18.12
N LEU A 51 -11.91 21.12 -17.99
CA LEU A 51 -12.90 20.79 -19.02
C LEU A 51 -12.66 21.54 -20.34
N LYS A 52 -12.19 22.79 -20.28
CA LYS A 52 -11.86 23.57 -21.47
C LYS A 52 -10.62 23.02 -22.17
N VAL A 53 -9.57 22.69 -21.42
CA VAL A 53 -8.33 22.11 -21.94
C VAL A 53 -8.58 20.71 -22.51
N SER A 54 -9.34 19.86 -21.81
CA SER A 54 -9.64 18.48 -22.21
C SER A 54 -10.48 18.36 -23.48
N LYS A 55 -11.07 19.45 -23.97
CA LYS A 55 -11.76 19.49 -25.27
C LYS A 55 -10.81 19.51 -26.47
N ASP A 56 -9.58 19.99 -26.29
CA ASP A 56 -8.55 20.04 -27.33
C ASP A 56 -7.59 18.85 -27.21
N LYS A 57 -8.09 17.66 -27.55
CA LYS A 57 -7.31 16.41 -27.45
C LYS A 57 -6.05 16.43 -28.33
N ASP A 58 -6.13 17.04 -29.51
CA ASP A 58 -4.99 17.12 -30.44
C ASP A 58 -3.91 18.09 -29.93
N GLY A 59 -4.32 19.22 -29.34
CA GLY A 59 -3.42 20.14 -28.64
C GLY A 59 -2.71 19.47 -27.47
N ILE A 60 -3.44 18.71 -26.64
CA ILE A 60 -2.86 17.94 -25.53
C ILE A 60 -1.85 16.90 -26.05
N LYS A 61 -2.21 16.11 -27.07
CA LYS A 61 -1.30 15.11 -27.66
C LYS A 61 -0.03 15.76 -28.22
N THR A 62 -0.14 16.94 -28.82
CA THR A 62 1.01 17.71 -29.33
C THR A 62 1.91 18.18 -28.18
N ALA A 63 1.33 18.78 -27.14
CA ALA A 63 2.08 19.24 -25.96
C ALA A 63 2.76 18.08 -25.23
N LEU A 64 2.08 16.92 -25.11
CA LEU A 64 2.67 15.71 -24.54
C LEU A 64 3.94 15.30 -25.30
N ARG A 65 3.88 15.24 -26.63
CA ARG A 65 5.04 14.89 -27.46
C ARG A 65 6.19 15.88 -27.29
N GLU A 66 5.92 17.19 -27.26
CA GLU A 66 6.93 18.22 -27.04
C GLU A 66 7.60 18.07 -25.67
N HIS A 67 6.82 17.82 -24.62
CA HIS A 67 7.36 17.58 -23.27
C HIS A 67 8.19 16.30 -23.20
N ILE A 68 7.76 15.21 -23.85
CA ILE A 68 8.52 13.96 -23.96
C ILE A 68 9.87 14.23 -24.65
N GLU A 69 9.88 14.93 -25.78
CA GLU A 69 11.10 15.24 -26.54
C GLU A 69 12.11 16.07 -25.72
N ILE A 70 11.63 17.03 -24.93
CA ILE A 70 12.47 17.83 -24.02
C ILE A 70 13.09 16.94 -22.95
N VAL A 71 12.30 16.09 -22.28
CA VAL A 71 12.79 15.18 -21.24
C VAL A 71 13.81 14.19 -21.81
N GLU A 72 13.53 13.61 -22.98
CA GLU A 72 14.51 12.79 -23.70
C GLU A 72 15.81 13.56 -23.99
N GLY A 73 15.69 14.81 -24.41
CA GLY A 73 16.83 15.70 -24.67
C GLY A 73 17.71 15.90 -23.43
N TYR A 74 17.12 15.98 -22.24
CA TYR A 74 17.87 16.07 -20.98
C TYR A 74 18.63 14.78 -20.69
N PHE A 75 17.99 13.62 -20.73
CA PHE A 75 18.65 12.34 -20.46
C PHE A 75 19.68 11.93 -21.53
N ARG A 76 19.58 12.47 -22.76
CA ARG A 76 20.63 12.30 -23.78
C ARG A 76 21.87 13.17 -23.56
N LYS A 77 21.71 14.32 -22.89
CA LYS A 77 22.78 15.32 -22.77
C LYS A 77 23.50 15.24 -21.42
N TYR A 78 22.74 15.18 -20.33
CA TYR A 78 23.27 15.26 -18.97
C TYR A 78 23.45 13.88 -18.36
N ASP A 79 24.29 13.80 -17.33
CA ASP A 79 24.50 12.56 -16.58
C ASP A 79 23.19 12.08 -15.92
N SER A 80 22.77 10.87 -16.27
CA SER A 80 21.50 10.30 -15.82
C SER A 80 21.50 9.98 -14.32
N VAL A 81 22.66 9.71 -13.71
CA VAL A 81 22.76 9.51 -12.26
C VAL A 81 22.48 10.82 -11.53
N GLN A 82 22.96 11.95 -12.04
CA GLN A 82 22.66 13.28 -11.49
C GLN A 82 21.20 13.70 -11.74
N LEU A 83 20.65 13.46 -12.93
CA LEU A 83 19.23 13.74 -13.20
C LEU A 83 18.31 12.91 -12.32
N LEU A 84 18.48 11.59 -12.26
CA LEU A 84 17.68 10.71 -11.41
C LEU A 84 17.89 11.03 -9.94
N GLY A 85 19.12 11.30 -9.52
CA GLY A 85 19.42 11.64 -8.15
C GLY A 85 18.82 12.98 -7.71
N SER A 86 18.72 13.97 -8.60
CA SER A 86 18.00 15.22 -8.30
C SER A 86 16.51 14.98 -8.00
N ILE A 87 15.88 14.07 -8.73
CA ILE A 87 14.48 13.68 -8.51
C ILE A 87 14.35 12.78 -7.28
N GLY A 88 15.32 11.90 -7.03
CA GLY A 88 15.38 11.08 -5.82
C GLY A 88 15.52 11.92 -4.55
N LEU A 89 16.34 12.98 -4.58
CA LEU A 89 16.49 13.92 -3.47
C LEU A 89 15.17 14.67 -3.21
N TYR A 90 14.53 15.14 -4.27
CA TYR A 90 13.20 15.72 -4.19
C TYR A 90 12.18 14.73 -3.60
N LEU A 91 12.20 13.45 -3.98
CA LEU A 91 11.36 12.43 -3.36
C LEU A 91 11.61 12.32 -1.85
N LEU A 92 12.86 12.15 -1.42
CA LEU A 92 13.22 12.01 0.00
C LEU A 92 12.81 13.25 0.83
N GLU A 93 12.93 14.45 0.26
CA GLU A 93 12.44 15.70 0.87
C GLU A 93 10.92 15.70 1.07
N HIS A 94 10.17 14.92 0.30
CA HIS A 94 8.70 14.84 0.40
C HIS A 94 8.21 13.51 0.99
N LEU A 95 9.09 12.68 1.55
CA LEU A 95 8.69 11.52 2.36
C LEU A 95 8.44 11.91 3.83
N PRO A 96 7.43 11.31 4.49
CA PRO A 96 7.22 11.47 5.92
C PRO A 96 8.39 10.88 6.72
N ASN A 97 8.87 11.57 7.76
CA ASN A 97 9.83 11.02 8.71
C ASN A 97 9.62 11.61 10.11
N ILE A 98 10.26 11.00 11.12
CA ILE A 98 10.10 11.37 12.53
C ILE A 98 10.49 12.84 12.78
N GLU A 99 11.56 13.31 12.15
CA GLU A 99 12.04 14.70 12.30
C GLU A 99 11.03 15.71 11.77
N LYS A 100 10.49 15.50 10.56
CA LYS A 100 9.47 16.37 9.95
C LYS A 100 8.19 16.40 10.78
N HIS A 101 7.75 15.26 11.29
CA HIS A 101 6.60 15.20 12.20
C HIS A 101 6.86 15.98 13.49
N PHE A 102 8.04 15.81 14.09
CA PHE A 102 8.43 16.54 15.30
C PHE A 102 8.45 18.05 15.06
N ILE A 103 9.05 18.52 13.96
CA ILE A 103 9.10 19.95 13.61
C ILE A 103 7.70 20.50 13.34
N ALA A 104 6.88 19.79 12.57
CA ALA A 104 5.50 20.18 12.29
C ALA A 104 4.69 20.34 13.59
N GLN A 105 4.82 19.37 14.50
CA GLN A 105 4.16 19.40 15.80
C GLN A 105 4.66 20.54 16.69
N MET A 106 5.97 20.79 16.76
CA MET A 106 6.55 21.89 17.54
C MET A 106 6.11 23.26 17.05
N ASN A 107 5.90 23.40 15.74
CA ASN A 107 5.46 24.65 15.12
C ASN A 107 3.93 24.82 15.12
N GLY A 108 3.16 23.80 15.53
CA GLY A 108 1.70 23.81 15.43
C GLY A 108 1.21 23.90 13.98
N THR A 109 1.97 23.33 13.03
CA THR A 109 1.70 23.34 11.60
C THR A 109 1.49 21.93 11.08
N ASP A 110 0.67 21.76 10.05
CA ASP A 110 0.57 20.49 9.33
C ASP A 110 1.83 20.22 8.52
N MET A 111 2.23 18.95 8.43
CA MET A 111 3.31 18.52 7.55
C MET A 111 2.84 18.66 6.10
N ARG A 112 3.53 19.49 5.32
CA ARG A 112 3.22 19.70 3.89
C ARG A 112 4.20 18.91 3.03
N LEU A 113 3.71 17.83 2.43
CA LEU A 113 4.45 17.01 1.47
C LEU A 113 3.83 17.16 0.08
N ASP A 114 4.61 16.98 -0.98
CA ASP A 114 4.06 16.86 -2.34
C ASP A 114 3.74 15.39 -2.58
N GLU A 115 2.47 15.06 -2.47
CA GLU A 115 1.93 13.70 -2.67
C GLU A 115 2.26 13.12 -4.06
N ASN A 116 2.65 13.96 -5.03
CA ASN A 116 3.00 13.53 -6.37
C ASN A 116 4.50 13.23 -6.55
N ALA A 117 5.33 13.47 -5.53
CA ALA A 117 6.79 13.31 -5.64
C ALA A 117 7.20 11.88 -6.05
N GLU A 118 6.49 10.87 -5.54
CA GLU A 118 6.73 9.47 -5.88
C GLU A 118 6.43 9.18 -7.36
N VAL A 119 5.32 9.69 -7.89
CA VAL A 119 4.94 9.50 -9.30
C VAL A 119 5.91 10.24 -10.24
N ILE A 120 6.36 11.43 -9.85
CA ILE A 120 7.39 12.17 -10.59
C ILE A 120 8.70 11.36 -10.65
N ALA A 121 9.08 10.73 -9.54
CA ALA A 121 10.27 9.88 -9.48
C ALA A 121 10.13 8.60 -10.34
N GLU A 122 8.96 7.98 -10.37
CA GLU A 122 8.67 6.86 -11.28
C GLU A 122 8.77 7.26 -12.76
N TYR A 123 8.25 8.43 -13.11
CA TYR A 123 8.39 8.99 -14.46
C TYR A 123 9.87 9.20 -14.81
N ALA A 124 10.63 9.85 -13.92
CA ALA A 124 12.06 10.10 -14.11
C ALA A 124 12.82 8.78 -14.31
N MET A 125 12.58 7.78 -13.45
CA MET A 125 13.17 6.45 -13.56
C MET A 125 12.87 5.78 -14.90
N ASN A 126 11.62 5.88 -15.38
CA ASN A 126 11.24 5.32 -16.66
C ASN A 126 11.97 5.97 -17.84
N PHE A 127 12.06 7.31 -17.86
CA PHE A 127 12.82 8.03 -18.87
C PHE A 127 14.31 7.74 -18.81
N GLY A 128 14.90 7.81 -17.61
CA GLY A 128 16.33 7.59 -17.41
C GLY A 128 16.76 6.19 -17.80
N LEU A 129 15.97 5.17 -17.48
CA LEU A 129 16.28 3.78 -17.85
C LEU A 129 15.94 3.44 -19.30
N ALA A 130 15.19 4.28 -20.00
CA ALA A 130 14.85 4.05 -21.41
C ALA A 130 15.98 4.45 -22.37
N LEU A 131 16.94 5.24 -21.91
CA LEU A 131 18.06 5.76 -22.69
C LEU A 131 19.40 5.29 -22.10
N PRO A 132 20.46 5.18 -22.93
CA PRO A 132 21.81 4.96 -22.41
C PRO A 132 22.30 6.20 -21.65
N ASN A 133 23.14 5.98 -20.63
CA ASN A 133 23.75 7.06 -19.83
C ASN A 133 25.02 7.63 -20.49
N ASP A 134 24.92 7.97 -21.79
CA ASP A 134 26.03 8.47 -22.60
C ASP A 134 26.27 9.98 -22.39
N GLY A 135 25.21 10.72 -22.05
CA GLY A 135 25.30 12.13 -21.66
C GLY A 135 26.06 12.25 -20.33
N LYS A 136 27.05 13.13 -20.27
CA LYS A 136 27.91 13.33 -19.07
C LYS A 136 28.05 14.79 -18.65
N ASP A 137 27.29 15.69 -19.28
CA ASP A 137 27.23 17.07 -18.82
C ASP A 137 26.59 17.11 -17.43
N THR A 138 27.08 18.01 -16.57
CA THR A 138 26.42 18.31 -15.29
C THR A 138 25.19 19.19 -15.54
N PRO A 139 23.98 18.79 -15.10
CA PRO A 139 22.79 19.62 -15.23
C PRO A 139 22.90 20.87 -14.36
N THR A 140 22.23 21.94 -14.77
CA THR A 140 22.06 23.15 -13.97
C THR A 140 20.75 23.09 -13.18
N ASP A 141 20.61 23.93 -12.16
CA ASP A 141 19.38 24.00 -11.35
C ASP A 141 18.14 24.32 -12.21
N ASP A 142 18.31 25.15 -13.25
CA ASP A 142 17.25 25.45 -14.22
C ASP A 142 16.82 24.20 -15.00
N VAL A 143 17.77 23.34 -15.38
CA VAL A 143 17.48 22.06 -16.05
C VAL A 143 16.75 21.11 -15.10
N ILE A 144 17.19 21.00 -13.85
CA ILE A 144 16.52 20.15 -12.84
C ILE A 144 15.10 20.62 -12.58
N LYS A 145 14.92 21.94 -12.43
CA LYS A 145 13.61 22.55 -12.23
C LYS A 145 12.70 22.29 -13.42
N ASP A 146 13.17 22.55 -14.64
CA ASP A 146 12.37 22.34 -15.84
C ASP A 146 12.04 20.85 -16.03
N LEU A 147 13.00 19.93 -15.82
CA LEU A 147 12.74 18.48 -15.85
C LEU A 147 11.58 18.11 -14.93
N ARG A 148 11.63 18.51 -13.66
CA ARG A 148 10.55 18.23 -12.70
C ARG A 148 9.21 18.82 -13.14
N GLU A 149 9.20 20.04 -13.68
CA GLU A 149 7.99 20.67 -14.21
C GLU A 149 7.42 19.89 -15.40
N LYS A 150 8.26 19.46 -16.36
CA LYS A 150 7.82 18.64 -17.50
C LYS A 150 7.24 17.31 -17.05
N LEU A 151 7.89 16.61 -16.11
CA LEU A 151 7.38 15.34 -15.57
C LEU A 151 6.04 15.53 -14.87
N LYS A 152 5.88 16.61 -14.08
CA LYS A 152 4.59 16.95 -13.44
C LYS A 152 3.51 17.27 -14.48
N THR A 153 3.84 17.99 -15.55
CA THR A 153 2.90 18.26 -16.65
C THR A 153 2.47 16.98 -17.36
N LEU A 154 3.41 16.08 -17.67
CA LEU A 154 3.08 14.77 -18.27
C LEU A 154 2.14 13.98 -17.37
N PHE A 155 2.47 13.86 -16.09
CA PHE A 155 1.64 13.21 -15.08
C PHE A 155 0.20 13.76 -15.06
N VAL A 156 0.03 15.08 -14.89
CA VAL A 156 -1.28 15.71 -14.82
C VAL A 156 -2.06 15.52 -16.13
N ALA A 157 -1.39 15.65 -17.27
CA ALA A 157 -2.03 15.48 -18.57
C ALA A 157 -2.56 14.04 -18.77
N TYR A 158 -1.75 13.01 -18.45
CA TYR A 158 -2.19 11.62 -18.58
C TYR A 158 -3.30 11.23 -17.58
N MET A 159 -3.30 11.78 -16.36
CA MET A 159 -4.41 11.58 -15.41
C MET A 159 -5.76 12.07 -15.94
N HIS A 160 -5.76 13.10 -16.80
CA HIS A 160 -6.97 13.77 -17.26
C HIS A 160 -7.30 13.47 -18.72
N LEU A 161 -6.43 12.76 -19.45
CA LEU A 161 -6.54 12.55 -20.89
C LEU A 161 -7.88 11.91 -21.30
N ASP A 162 -8.36 10.98 -20.48
CA ASP A 162 -9.58 10.21 -20.73
C ASP A 162 -10.80 10.69 -19.93
N MET A 163 -10.66 11.80 -19.17
CA MET A 163 -11.74 12.34 -18.35
C MET A 163 -12.99 12.57 -19.22
N PRO A 164 -14.16 12.00 -18.83
CA PRO A 164 -15.37 12.16 -19.60
C PRO A 164 -15.88 13.61 -19.54
N LEU A 165 -16.30 14.14 -20.69
CA LEU A 165 -16.87 15.49 -20.80
C LEU A 165 -18.40 15.52 -20.59
N GLY A 166 -19.02 14.34 -20.49
CA GLY A 166 -20.45 14.14 -20.28
C GLY A 166 -20.70 12.93 -19.36
N ASP A 167 -21.96 12.57 -19.19
CA ASP A 167 -22.36 11.43 -18.35
C ASP A 167 -22.32 10.13 -19.16
N GLU A 168 -21.10 9.67 -19.46
CA GLU A 168 -20.82 8.44 -20.22
C GLU A 168 -20.23 7.39 -19.27
N PRO A 169 -21.02 6.43 -18.76
CA PRO A 169 -20.60 5.51 -17.69
C PRO A 169 -19.35 4.70 -18.04
N ILE A 170 -19.25 4.19 -19.27
CA ILE A 170 -18.10 3.40 -19.72
C ILE A 170 -16.84 4.26 -19.73
N GLN A 171 -16.90 5.47 -20.30
CA GLN A 171 -15.76 6.38 -20.35
C GLN A 171 -15.34 6.82 -18.94
N PHE A 172 -16.30 7.04 -18.04
CA PHE A 172 -16.00 7.36 -16.65
C PHE A 172 -15.26 6.23 -15.93
N ILE A 173 -15.69 4.98 -16.12
CA ILE A 173 -15.00 3.82 -15.56
C ILE A 173 -13.59 3.68 -16.15
N ASP A 174 -13.45 3.86 -17.47
CA ASP A 174 -12.15 3.80 -18.12
C ASP A 174 -11.19 4.88 -17.56
N TRP A 175 -11.69 6.10 -17.38
CA TRP A 175 -10.94 7.18 -16.74
C TRP A 175 -10.56 6.85 -15.29
N MET A 176 -11.45 6.26 -14.50
CA MET A 176 -11.15 5.86 -13.12
C MET A 176 -10.06 4.80 -13.05
N ILE A 177 -10.12 3.77 -13.91
CA ILE A 177 -9.08 2.73 -13.97
C ILE A 177 -7.72 3.33 -14.28
N HIS A 178 -7.65 4.26 -15.26
CA HIS A 178 -6.42 4.97 -15.59
C HIS A 178 -5.94 5.86 -14.45
N MET A 179 -6.83 6.68 -13.88
CA MET A 179 -6.52 7.59 -12.79
C MET A 179 -5.97 6.84 -11.58
N ASP A 180 -6.62 5.75 -11.17
CA ASP A 180 -6.15 4.90 -10.08
C ASP A 180 -4.78 4.29 -10.37
N THR A 181 -4.58 3.77 -11.58
CA THR A 181 -3.30 3.19 -11.99
C THR A 181 -2.16 4.23 -11.93
N ILE A 182 -2.48 5.49 -12.19
CA ILE A 182 -1.52 6.59 -12.22
C ILE A 182 -1.30 7.20 -10.82
N ALA A 183 -2.34 7.37 -10.01
CA ALA A 183 -2.31 8.17 -8.78
C ALA A 183 -2.29 7.35 -7.48
N VAL A 184 -2.92 6.17 -7.45
CA VAL A 184 -3.03 5.38 -6.22
C VAL A 184 -1.74 4.62 -5.97
N ARG A 185 -1.23 4.65 -4.73
CA ARG A 185 0.02 4.01 -4.32
C ARG A 185 -0.19 3.20 -3.04
N GLY A 186 0.16 1.93 -3.11
CA GLY A 186 -0.01 0.96 -2.01
C GLY A 186 -1.30 0.16 -2.12
N ASP A 187 -1.31 -1.00 -1.46
CA ASP A 187 -2.48 -1.90 -1.42
C ASP A 187 -3.21 -1.85 -0.05
N GLY A 188 -2.60 -1.24 0.97
CA GLY A 188 -3.14 -1.09 2.31
C GLY A 188 -2.11 -0.54 3.30
N TYR A 189 -2.47 -0.44 4.59
CA TYR A 189 -1.54 0.00 5.63
C TYR A 189 -0.36 -0.97 5.77
N GLN A 190 0.85 -0.41 5.99
CA GLN A 190 2.10 -1.16 5.92
C GLN A 190 2.16 -2.37 6.86
N VAL A 191 1.61 -2.25 8.07
CA VAL A 191 1.57 -3.36 9.03
C VAL A 191 0.84 -4.58 8.46
N HIS A 192 -0.30 -4.36 7.80
CA HIS A 192 -1.08 -5.42 7.15
C HIS A 192 -0.40 -5.95 5.89
N VAL A 193 0.14 -5.06 5.07
CA VAL A 193 0.93 -5.42 3.87
C VAL A 193 2.09 -6.34 4.24
N TYR A 194 2.85 -6.01 5.29
CA TYR A 194 3.99 -6.82 5.73
C TYR A 194 3.55 -8.14 6.36
N GLU A 195 2.47 -8.15 7.14
CA GLU A 195 1.91 -9.39 7.69
C GLU A 195 1.51 -10.36 6.58
N VAL A 196 0.70 -9.89 5.63
CA VAL A 196 0.23 -10.69 4.51
C VAL A 196 1.38 -11.16 3.61
N PHE A 197 2.36 -10.29 3.34
CA PHE A 197 3.55 -10.64 2.56
C PHE A 197 4.34 -11.77 3.23
N LYS A 198 4.62 -11.65 4.53
CA LYS A 198 5.42 -12.65 5.26
C LYS A 198 4.70 -14.00 5.29
N GLU A 199 3.43 -14.01 5.65
CA GLU A 199 2.64 -15.24 5.72
C GLU A 199 2.51 -15.92 4.34
N MET A 200 2.34 -15.14 3.27
CA MET A 200 2.19 -15.68 1.91
C MET A 200 3.51 -16.19 1.32
N PHE A 201 4.62 -15.46 1.47
CA PHE A 201 5.85 -15.80 0.75
C PHE A 201 6.90 -16.56 1.56
N PHE A 202 6.92 -16.44 2.90
CA PHE A 202 7.91 -17.15 3.71
C PHE A 202 7.86 -18.68 3.57
N PRO A 203 6.69 -19.32 3.38
CA PRO A 203 6.62 -20.75 3.07
C PRO A 203 7.42 -21.17 1.81
N HIS A 204 7.70 -20.23 0.90
CA HIS A 204 8.50 -20.46 -0.30
C HIS A 204 10.01 -20.24 -0.11
N THR A 205 10.47 -19.91 1.10
CA THR A 205 11.90 -19.69 1.40
C THR A 205 12.84 -20.77 0.86
N PRO A 206 12.55 -22.08 1.01
CA PRO A 206 13.43 -23.12 0.47
C PRO A 206 13.64 -23.01 -1.05
N PHE A 207 12.58 -22.62 -1.80
CA PHE A 207 12.68 -22.39 -3.24
C PHE A 207 13.60 -21.20 -3.55
N TYR A 208 13.47 -20.08 -2.84
CA TYR A 208 14.32 -18.92 -3.07
C TYR A 208 15.80 -19.21 -2.75
N GLN A 209 16.06 -19.91 -1.64
CA GLN A 209 17.41 -20.30 -1.27
C GLN A 209 18.04 -21.19 -2.34
N GLN A 210 17.29 -22.15 -2.88
CA GLN A 210 17.77 -23.03 -3.93
C GLN A 210 17.97 -22.30 -5.27
N GLN A 211 17.02 -21.44 -5.65
CA GLN A 211 16.98 -20.81 -6.97
C GLN A 211 17.89 -19.58 -7.09
N PHE A 212 17.99 -18.77 -6.03
CA PHE A 212 18.66 -17.48 -6.04
C PHE A 212 19.82 -17.37 -5.04
N GLY A 213 19.93 -18.29 -4.07
CA GLY A 213 20.96 -18.26 -3.04
C GLY A 213 20.64 -17.33 -1.86
N TYR A 214 19.39 -16.87 -1.73
CA TYR A 214 18.91 -16.05 -0.61
C TYR A 214 17.48 -16.43 -0.23
N SER A 215 17.05 -16.18 1.01
CA SER A 215 15.66 -16.39 1.45
C SER A 215 14.75 -15.21 1.10
N VAL A 216 13.43 -15.43 1.16
CA VAL A 216 12.44 -14.34 1.08
C VAL A 216 12.60 -13.37 2.25
N ASP A 217 12.94 -13.89 3.42
CA ASP A 217 13.22 -13.10 4.63
C ASP A 217 14.42 -12.15 4.42
N GLN A 218 15.52 -12.63 3.83
CA GLN A 218 16.67 -11.79 3.48
C GLN A 218 16.33 -10.74 2.41
N LEU A 219 15.45 -11.08 1.46
CA LEU A 219 14.93 -10.12 0.47
C LEU A 219 14.11 -9.01 1.16
N PHE A 220 13.21 -9.40 2.06
CA PHE A 220 12.37 -8.48 2.82
C PHE A 220 13.21 -7.55 3.69
N ASP A 221 14.13 -8.11 4.48
CA ASP A 221 15.02 -7.34 5.36
C ASP A 221 15.91 -6.37 4.57
N PHE A 222 16.41 -6.79 3.41
CA PHE A 222 17.16 -5.91 2.53
C PHE A 222 16.33 -4.71 2.10
N PHE A 223 15.06 -4.91 1.71
CA PHE A 223 14.18 -3.80 1.35
C PHE A 223 13.93 -2.87 2.53
N MET A 224 13.63 -3.40 3.72
CA MET A 224 13.37 -2.58 4.91
C MET A 224 14.54 -1.67 5.33
N ASP A 225 15.76 -1.98 4.89
CA ASP A 225 16.96 -1.20 5.18
C ASP A 225 17.30 -0.16 4.09
N LEU A 226 16.69 -0.23 2.90
CA LEU A 226 17.08 0.58 1.73
C LEU A 226 17.01 2.08 1.97
N GLU A 227 15.91 2.57 2.54
CA GLU A 227 15.75 4.00 2.80
C GLU A 227 16.88 4.50 3.72
N ASN A 228 17.23 3.73 4.75
CA ASN A 228 18.32 4.07 5.67
C ASN A 228 19.67 4.15 4.94
N ARG A 229 19.93 3.25 3.98
CA ARG A 229 21.19 3.26 3.20
C ARG A 229 21.36 4.50 2.33
N VAL A 230 20.27 5.11 1.89
CA VAL A 230 20.32 6.34 1.10
C VAL A 230 20.30 7.57 1.99
N ILE A 231 19.30 7.67 2.88
CA ILE A 231 19.08 8.87 3.70
C ILE A 231 20.22 9.14 4.68
N CYS A 232 20.96 8.10 5.10
CA CYS A 232 22.09 8.27 6.02
C CYS A 232 23.21 9.17 5.48
N LYS A 233 23.28 9.40 4.18
CA LYS A 233 24.33 10.20 3.53
C LYS A 233 23.93 11.66 3.35
N ILE A 234 22.71 12.03 3.77
CA ILE A 234 22.14 13.36 3.58
C ILE A 234 22.00 14.05 4.94
N CYS A 235 22.44 15.29 5.04
CA CYS A 235 22.27 16.12 6.24
C CYS A 235 22.40 17.60 5.92
N SER A 236 21.62 18.42 6.61
CA SER A 236 21.80 19.87 6.65
C SER A 236 21.73 20.38 8.09
N GLN A 237 21.88 21.69 8.29
CA GLN A 237 21.61 22.31 9.60
C GLN A 237 20.13 22.22 9.99
N ASP A 238 19.24 22.11 9.01
CA ASP A 238 17.79 22.05 9.19
C ASP A 238 17.23 20.62 9.12
N THR A 239 18.08 19.62 8.84
CA THR A 239 17.67 18.21 8.66
C THR A 239 18.80 17.28 9.10
N ILE A 240 18.69 16.75 10.31
CA ILE A 240 19.69 15.86 10.94
C ILE A 240 19.26 14.39 10.96
N TYR A 241 18.07 14.06 10.43
CA TYR A 241 17.56 12.69 10.41
C TYR A 241 18.53 11.71 9.74
N GLY A 242 19.14 12.09 8.61
CA GLY A 242 20.13 11.26 7.95
C GLY A 242 21.38 11.00 8.80
N ALA A 243 21.89 12.00 9.51
CA ALA A 243 23.00 11.83 10.46
C ALA A 243 22.66 10.82 11.57
N THR A 244 21.41 10.83 12.05
CA THR A 244 20.91 9.85 13.02
C THR A 244 20.92 8.43 12.43
N LYS A 245 20.48 8.27 11.18
CA LYS A 245 20.53 6.97 10.48
C LYS A 245 21.95 6.50 10.19
N MET A 246 22.89 7.42 9.92
CA MET A 246 24.31 7.08 9.79
C MET A 246 24.88 6.57 11.11
N HIS A 247 24.55 7.24 12.21
CA HIS A 247 24.93 6.80 13.54
C HIS A 247 24.40 5.39 13.84
N ASP A 248 23.12 5.13 13.60
CA ASP A 248 22.50 3.80 13.77
C ASP A 248 23.21 2.73 12.92
N ARG A 249 23.53 3.04 11.67
CA ARG A 249 24.25 2.14 10.75
C ARG A 249 25.65 1.83 11.27
N TRP A 250 26.39 2.84 11.72
CA TRP A 250 27.72 2.65 12.31
C TRP A 250 27.64 1.83 13.60
N VAL A 251 26.71 2.16 14.51
CA VAL A 251 26.51 1.44 15.78
C VAL A 251 26.25 -0.05 15.53
N LYS A 252 25.29 -0.38 14.66
CA LYS A 252 24.96 -1.77 14.31
C LYS A 252 26.17 -2.52 13.76
N TRP A 253 26.94 -1.88 12.89
CA TRP A 253 28.14 -2.48 12.31
C TRP A 253 29.24 -2.69 13.38
N GLU A 254 29.48 -1.68 14.21
CA GLU A 254 30.49 -1.68 15.27
C GLU A 254 30.19 -2.78 16.29
N GLU A 255 28.93 -2.93 16.72
CA GLU A 255 28.52 -3.98 17.65
C GLU A 255 28.65 -5.38 17.06
N LYS A 256 28.33 -5.54 15.77
CA LYS A 256 28.51 -6.81 15.06
C LYS A 256 29.99 -7.16 14.89
N ALA A 257 30.85 -6.18 14.65
CA ALA A 257 32.28 -6.39 14.38
C ALA A 257 33.10 -6.59 15.66
N PHE A 258 32.83 -5.81 16.70
CA PHE A 258 33.68 -5.72 17.90
C PHE A 258 32.95 -6.00 19.23
N GLY A 259 31.64 -6.25 19.19
CA GLY A 259 30.80 -6.45 20.37
C GLY A 259 30.19 -5.15 20.93
N PRO A 260 29.35 -5.25 22.00
CA PRO A 260 28.49 -4.16 22.44
C PRO A 260 29.22 -2.83 22.77
N ILE A 261 28.59 -1.71 22.42
CA ILE A 261 29.09 -0.36 22.70
C ILE A 261 28.99 -0.10 24.21
N GLY A 262 30.07 -0.41 24.94
CA GLY A 262 30.13 -0.31 26.40
C GLY A 262 31.12 -1.29 27.04
N ASN A 263 31.56 -2.30 26.30
CA ASN A 263 32.61 -3.20 26.76
C ASN A 263 34.00 -2.63 26.41
N GLU A 264 34.80 -2.26 27.43
CA GLU A 264 36.13 -1.67 27.24
C GLU A 264 37.11 -2.59 26.49
N ALA A 265 36.95 -3.92 26.62
CA ALA A 265 37.78 -4.91 25.93
C ALA A 265 37.72 -4.82 24.40
N ARG A 266 36.73 -4.11 23.83
CA ARG A 266 36.63 -3.91 22.38
C ARG A 266 37.71 -2.97 21.83
N LEU A 267 38.18 -2.02 22.64
CA LEU A 267 39.20 -1.04 22.21
C LEU A 267 40.56 -1.71 21.99
N GLU A 268 40.82 -2.82 22.68
CA GLU A 268 42.07 -3.59 22.54
C GLU A 268 42.18 -4.30 21.19
N ASN A 269 41.05 -4.62 20.55
CA ASN A 269 41.00 -5.35 19.28
C ASN A 269 40.78 -4.46 18.05
N LYS A 270 40.69 -3.14 18.23
CA LYS A 270 40.39 -2.20 17.14
C LYS A 270 41.66 -1.55 16.61
N ASP A 271 41.82 -1.58 15.29
CA ASP A 271 42.89 -0.85 14.60
C ASP A 271 42.46 0.61 14.37
N PHE A 272 43.17 1.55 15.00
CA PHE A 272 42.96 2.99 14.87
C PHE A 272 43.93 3.65 13.88
N SER A 273 44.81 2.90 13.23
CA SER A 273 45.79 3.44 12.27
C SER A 273 45.15 4.17 11.08
N LYS A 274 43.88 3.85 10.79
CA LYS A 274 43.06 4.47 9.73
C LYS A 274 41.98 5.41 10.27
N GLY A 275 42.14 5.89 11.50
CA GLY A 275 41.15 6.73 12.18
C GLY A 275 40.10 5.94 12.95
N ILE A 276 39.29 6.64 13.74
CA ILE A 276 38.31 6.03 14.66
C ILE A 276 37.17 5.27 13.94
N PHE A 277 36.87 5.68 12.70
CA PHE A 277 35.86 5.06 11.84
C PHE A 277 36.48 4.33 10.64
N GLY A 278 37.81 4.26 10.52
CA GLY A 278 38.48 3.72 9.34
C GLY A 278 38.02 2.32 8.93
N ALA A 279 37.96 1.39 9.87
CA ALA A 279 37.48 0.03 9.60
C ALA A 279 36.00 -0.01 9.14
N PHE A 280 35.16 0.91 9.63
CA PHE A 280 33.77 1.03 9.18
C PHE A 280 33.72 1.53 7.73
N PHE A 281 34.52 2.54 7.39
CA PHE A 281 34.59 3.08 6.03
C PHE A 281 35.11 2.06 5.02
N GLU A 282 36.11 1.25 5.37
CA GLU A 282 36.58 0.17 4.49
C GLU A 282 35.51 -0.88 4.22
N ALA A 283 34.66 -1.17 5.21
CA ALA A 283 33.54 -2.09 5.07
C ALA A 283 32.32 -1.45 4.38
N ASN A 284 32.25 -0.11 4.32
CA ASN A 284 31.13 0.64 3.76
C ASN A 284 31.62 1.73 2.80
N PRO A 285 32.13 1.36 1.61
CA PRO A 285 32.67 2.31 0.64
C PRO A 285 31.66 3.33 0.10
N ASP A 286 30.36 3.06 0.29
CA ASP A 286 29.29 3.99 -0.06
C ASP A 286 29.12 5.14 0.95
N VAL A 287 29.85 5.12 2.06
CA VAL A 287 29.81 6.18 3.06
C VAL A 287 30.85 7.25 2.71
N PRO A 288 30.46 8.51 2.50
CA PRO A 288 31.42 9.57 2.23
C PRO A 288 32.17 9.93 3.53
N HIS A 289 33.50 10.11 3.46
CA HIS A 289 34.34 10.34 4.63
C HIS A 289 35.64 11.08 4.31
N THR A 290 36.32 11.60 5.34
CA THR A 290 37.66 12.18 5.22
C THR A 290 38.73 11.10 5.03
N GLU A 291 39.83 11.43 4.33
CA GLU A 291 40.91 10.46 4.05
C GLU A 291 41.57 9.91 5.32
N ASP A 292 41.58 10.68 6.42
CA ASP A 292 42.12 10.26 7.72
C ASP A 292 41.19 9.33 8.52
N GLY A 293 39.99 9.04 8.01
CA GLY A 293 38.99 8.19 8.63
C GLY A 293 38.44 8.72 9.96
N MET A 294 38.53 10.04 10.19
CA MET A 294 38.07 10.67 11.42
C MET A 294 36.66 11.24 11.33
N GLN A 295 36.16 11.55 10.14
CA GLN A 295 34.88 12.25 9.96
C GLN A 295 34.05 11.68 8.82
N PHE A 296 32.74 11.60 9.06
CA PHE A 296 31.74 11.38 8.01
C PHE A 296 31.58 12.67 7.21
N LEU A 297 31.54 12.55 5.89
CA LEU A 297 31.13 13.62 4.98
C LEU A 297 29.67 13.35 4.58
N MET A 298 28.83 14.37 4.61
CA MET A 298 27.41 14.25 4.25
C MET A 298 27.04 15.31 3.22
N TYR A 299 26.06 14.98 2.39
CA TYR A 299 25.58 15.85 1.32
C TYR A 299 24.39 16.68 1.78
N GLN A 300 24.27 17.89 1.23
CA GLN A 300 23.06 18.68 1.43
C GLN A 300 21.86 18.02 0.72
N PRO A 301 20.63 18.19 1.23
CA PRO A 301 19.42 17.63 0.63
C PRO A 301 19.19 17.99 -0.85
N ASP A 302 19.79 19.07 -1.34
CA ASP A 302 19.69 19.54 -2.73
C ASP A 302 20.94 19.26 -3.58
N ASP A 303 21.97 18.59 -3.02
CA ASP A 303 23.24 18.34 -3.71
C ASP A 303 23.18 17.13 -4.65
N TYR A 304 22.47 17.30 -5.77
CA TYR A 304 22.38 16.27 -6.81
C TYR A 304 23.71 15.97 -7.51
N ARG A 305 24.77 16.75 -7.29
CA ARG A 305 26.11 16.43 -7.81
C ARG A 305 26.74 15.27 -7.04
N GLY A 306 26.34 15.09 -5.78
CA GLY A 306 26.70 13.95 -4.93
C GLY A 306 25.93 12.66 -5.23
N SER A 307 25.04 12.64 -6.23
CA SER A 307 24.11 11.51 -6.49
C SER A 307 24.79 10.15 -6.65
N ASP A 308 25.98 10.13 -7.26
CA ASP A 308 26.78 8.90 -7.42
C ASP A 308 27.17 8.25 -6.08
N MET A 309 27.23 9.02 -5.01
CA MET A 309 27.53 8.52 -3.67
C MET A 309 26.26 8.35 -2.83
N ILE A 310 25.35 9.34 -2.88
CA ILE A 310 24.09 9.35 -2.12
C ILE A 310 23.27 8.09 -2.43
N PHE A 311 23.04 7.81 -3.71
CA PHE A 311 22.15 6.72 -4.13
C PHE A 311 22.86 5.38 -4.33
N TRP A 312 24.18 5.33 -4.16
CA TRP A 312 24.93 4.07 -4.26
C TRP A 312 24.58 3.13 -3.11
N VAL A 313 23.98 1.99 -3.43
CA VAL A 313 23.73 0.91 -2.49
C VAL A 313 24.87 -0.10 -2.61
N TYR A 314 25.82 -0.03 -1.68
CA TYR A 314 26.90 -1.00 -1.61
C TYR A 314 26.42 -2.31 -0.96
N PRO A 315 26.57 -3.48 -1.61
CA PRO A 315 26.21 -4.76 -1.03
C PRO A 315 27.18 -5.14 0.10
N GLN A 316 26.61 -5.46 1.26
CA GLN A 316 27.35 -5.85 2.48
C GLN A 316 27.66 -7.36 2.52
N SER A 317 27.18 -8.13 1.54
CA SER A 317 27.39 -9.57 1.45
C SER A 317 27.16 -10.11 0.03
N GLU A 318 27.57 -11.36 -0.20
CA GLU A 318 27.23 -12.08 -1.44
C GLU A 318 25.71 -12.25 -1.61
N VAL A 319 24.96 -12.37 -0.52
CA VAL A 319 23.48 -12.45 -0.53
C VAL A 319 22.90 -11.17 -1.11
N GLU A 320 23.31 -10.00 -0.61
CA GLU A 320 22.82 -8.71 -1.13
C GLU A 320 23.26 -8.48 -2.57
N THR A 321 24.47 -8.93 -2.95
CA THR A 321 24.92 -8.88 -4.34
C THR A 321 23.98 -9.66 -5.25
N ARG A 322 23.57 -10.87 -4.85
CA ARG A 322 22.62 -11.70 -5.61
C ARG A 322 21.22 -11.08 -5.68
N ILE A 323 20.77 -10.42 -4.60
CA ILE A 323 19.50 -9.68 -4.58
C ILE A 323 19.55 -8.54 -5.60
N LEU A 324 20.58 -7.69 -5.52
CA LEU A 324 20.77 -6.56 -6.44
C LEU A 324 20.90 -7.03 -7.89
N ASP A 325 21.70 -8.06 -8.18
CA ASP A 325 21.82 -8.63 -9.52
C ASP A 325 20.49 -9.18 -10.05
N SER A 326 19.65 -9.74 -9.18
CA SER A 326 18.33 -10.26 -9.57
C SER A 326 17.33 -9.16 -9.92
N LEU A 327 17.53 -7.95 -9.39
CA LEU A 327 16.55 -6.86 -9.38
C LEU A 327 17.05 -5.54 -10.00
N SER A 328 18.22 -5.54 -10.64
CA SER A 328 18.75 -4.35 -11.31
C SER A 328 18.44 -4.32 -12.81
N MET A 329 18.23 -3.11 -13.31
CA MET A 329 18.24 -2.74 -14.72
C MET A 329 19.52 -1.96 -15.04
N LYS A 330 19.96 -1.98 -16.29
CA LYS A 330 20.96 -1.05 -16.82
C LYS A 330 20.28 0.10 -17.55
N PHE A 331 20.98 1.21 -17.69
CA PHE A 331 20.55 2.29 -18.59
C PHE A 331 20.34 1.76 -20.01
N GLY A 332 19.16 2.01 -20.58
CA GLY A 332 18.73 1.48 -21.88
C GLY A 332 17.88 0.22 -21.80
N ASP A 333 17.81 -0.49 -20.68
CA ASP A 333 17.01 -1.72 -20.54
C ASP A 333 15.49 -1.45 -20.64
N ASN A 334 15.04 -0.22 -20.40
CA ASN A 334 13.63 0.17 -20.49
C ASN A 334 13.26 0.86 -21.82
N SER A 335 14.02 0.64 -22.90
CA SER A 335 13.83 1.37 -24.18
C SER A 335 12.41 1.27 -24.74
N ALA A 336 11.67 0.21 -24.42
CA ALA A 336 10.26 0.02 -24.76
C ALA A 336 9.35 1.18 -24.33
N PHE A 337 9.70 1.91 -23.26
CA PHE A 337 8.97 3.07 -22.77
C PHE A 337 8.93 4.24 -23.77
N LEU A 338 9.97 4.36 -24.60
CA LEU A 338 10.13 5.44 -25.59
C LEU A 338 9.97 4.96 -27.05
N VAL A 339 9.52 3.73 -27.25
CA VAL A 339 9.21 3.22 -28.60
C VAL A 339 8.07 4.05 -29.19
N GLU A 340 8.27 4.49 -30.43
CA GLU A 340 7.31 5.30 -31.16
C GLU A 340 5.97 4.55 -31.31
N SER A 341 4.96 5.05 -30.58
CA SER A 341 3.62 4.49 -30.47
C SER A 341 2.68 5.55 -29.89
N GLU A 342 1.36 5.30 -29.89
CA GLU A 342 0.39 6.19 -29.23
C GLU A 342 0.66 6.39 -27.72
N PHE A 343 1.40 5.47 -27.10
CA PHE A 343 1.67 5.46 -25.68
C PHE A 343 3.13 5.76 -25.33
N LYS A 344 3.91 6.30 -26.28
CA LYS A 344 5.30 6.72 -26.05
C LYS A 344 5.36 7.66 -24.84
N GLY A 345 6.24 7.38 -23.88
CA GLY A 345 6.43 8.21 -22.69
C GLY A 345 5.25 8.24 -21.71
N SER A 346 4.22 7.40 -21.91
CA SER A 346 3.10 7.28 -20.98
C SER A 346 3.53 6.49 -19.76
N ILE A 347 3.30 6.98 -18.54
CA ILE A 347 3.58 6.24 -17.29
C ILE A 347 2.90 4.87 -17.22
N MET A 348 1.78 4.72 -17.93
CA MET A 348 1.08 3.44 -18.09
C MET A 348 1.84 2.43 -18.97
N ASN A 349 3.03 2.74 -19.47
CA ASN A 349 3.91 1.76 -20.12
C ASN A 349 5.18 1.42 -19.32
N GLY A 350 5.46 2.15 -18.25
CA GLY A 350 6.71 2.10 -17.48
C GLY A 350 6.81 1.03 -16.37
N HIS A 351 6.37 -0.20 -16.61
CA HIS A 351 6.29 -1.22 -15.54
C HIS A 351 7.61 -1.85 -15.10
N SER A 352 8.65 -1.81 -15.94
CA SER A 352 9.90 -2.52 -15.67
C SER A 352 10.52 -2.15 -14.32
N ILE A 353 10.38 -0.88 -13.93
CA ILE A 353 10.92 -0.34 -12.68
C ILE A 353 10.25 -0.91 -11.44
N PHE A 354 9.00 -1.40 -11.55
CA PHE A 354 8.29 -2.02 -10.44
C PHE A 354 8.76 -3.46 -10.18
N GLU A 355 9.26 -4.14 -11.20
CA GLU A 355 9.83 -5.48 -11.09
C GLU A 355 11.33 -5.47 -10.77
N LYS A 356 12.04 -4.43 -11.25
CA LYS A 356 13.49 -4.25 -11.10
C LYS A 356 13.82 -2.80 -10.73
N PRO A 357 13.68 -2.42 -9.45
CA PRO A 357 13.76 -1.03 -9.02
C PRO A 357 15.19 -0.48 -8.89
N PHE A 358 16.22 -1.30 -9.03
CA PHE A 358 17.61 -0.87 -8.90
C PHE A 358 18.25 -0.60 -10.25
N VAL A 359 19.29 0.23 -10.26
CA VAL A 359 20.06 0.54 -11.46
C VAL A 359 21.49 0.04 -11.29
N LYS A 360 21.99 -0.77 -12.22
CA LYS A 360 23.40 -1.18 -12.29
C LYS A 360 24.10 -0.35 -13.36
N ASP A 361 25.10 0.43 -12.96
CA ASP A 361 25.99 1.16 -13.86
C ASP A 361 27.44 0.86 -13.49
N GLY A 362 28.19 0.25 -14.42
CA GLY A 362 29.48 -0.35 -14.13
C GLY A 362 29.42 -1.37 -12.97
N ASP A 363 30.22 -1.12 -11.94
CA ASP A 363 30.32 -1.94 -10.72
C ASP A 363 29.42 -1.45 -9.57
N LYS A 364 28.65 -0.39 -9.78
CA LYS A 364 27.78 0.21 -8.75
C LYS A 364 26.31 -0.15 -8.98
N TYR A 365 25.58 -0.21 -7.86
CA TYR A 365 24.13 -0.35 -7.82
C TYR A 365 23.52 0.90 -7.20
N TYR A 366 22.49 1.46 -7.83
CA TYR A 366 21.81 2.66 -7.37
C TYR A 366 20.36 2.38 -7.01
N CYS A 367 19.86 3.08 -6.01
CA CYS A 367 18.45 3.07 -5.62
C CYS A 367 17.93 4.51 -5.48
N PHE A 368 17.46 5.10 -6.58
CA PHE A 368 16.93 6.48 -6.58
C PHE A 368 15.56 6.60 -5.90
N THR A 369 14.83 5.49 -5.80
CA THR A 369 13.43 5.45 -5.31
C THR A 369 13.25 4.30 -4.31
N PRO A 370 13.66 4.47 -3.03
CA PRO A 370 13.58 3.40 -2.03
C PRO A 370 12.14 2.93 -1.72
N MET A 371 11.12 3.75 -2.00
CA MET A 371 9.71 3.38 -1.81
C MET A 371 9.19 2.33 -2.80
N ILE A 372 9.74 2.29 -4.03
CA ILE A 372 9.26 1.35 -5.06
C ILE A 372 9.46 -0.12 -4.64
N PRO A 373 10.63 -0.57 -4.14
CA PRO A 373 10.80 -1.91 -3.59
C PRO A 373 9.79 -2.26 -2.50
N HIS A 374 9.51 -1.35 -1.55
CA HIS A 374 8.57 -1.57 -0.46
C HIS A 374 7.14 -1.76 -0.98
N ARG A 375 6.70 -0.89 -1.88
CA ARG A 375 5.35 -0.91 -2.41
C ARG A 375 5.09 -2.12 -3.32
N ASN A 376 6.13 -2.63 -3.97
CA ASN A 376 6.01 -3.71 -4.95
C ASN A 376 6.51 -5.07 -4.41
N LEU A 377 6.50 -5.26 -3.08
CA LEU A 377 6.91 -6.50 -2.41
C LEU A 377 6.27 -7.75 -3.04
N PHE A 378 4.93 -7.77 -3.15
CA PHE A 378 4.18 -8.88 -3.73
C PHE A 378 4.58 -9.14 -5.18
N LEU A 379 4.62 -8.08 -6.00
CA LEU A 379 5.00 -8.15 -7.41
C LEU A 379 6.41 -8.70 -7.59
N ILE A 380 7.40 -8.17 -6.86
CA ILE A 380 8.81 -8.55 -7.00
C ILE A 380 8.99 -10.02 -6.60
N ALA A 381 8.46 -10.42 -5.45
CA ALA A 381 8.53 -11.81 -5.01
C ALA A 381 7.86 -12.75 -6.03
N GLU A 382 6.63 -12.46 -6.43
CA GLU A 382 5.94 -13.27 -7.43
C GLU A 382 6.72 -13.38 -8.75
N LYS A 383 7.25 -12.26 -9.27
CA LYS A 383 8.00 -12.23 -10.52
C LYS A 383 9.32 -13.00 -10.45
N LEU A 384 10.00 -12.97 -9.31
CA LEU A 384 11.14 -13.85 -9.06
C LEU A 384 10.70 -15.31 -9.13
N MET A 385 9.62 -15.68 -8.45
CA MET A 385 9.09 -17.05 -8.46
C MET A 385 8.69 -17.52 -9.86
N MET A 386 8.05 -16.66 -10.67
CA MET A 386 7.63 -16.94 -12.04
C MET A 386 8.80 -17.27 -12.99
N ARG A 387 10.05 -16.89 -12.65
CA ARG A 387 11.24 -17.32 -13.43
C ARG A 387 11.38 -18.84 -13.44
N ASN A 388 10.80 -19.54 -12.46
CA ASN A 388 10.58 -20.98 -12.49
C ASN A 388 9.08 -21.27 -12.64
N GLY A 389 8.60 -21.27 -13.89
CA GLY A 389 7.19 -21.47 -14.20
C GLY A 389 6.60 -22.78 -13.67
N VAL A 390 7.40 -23.86 -13.61
CA VAL A 390 6.97 -25.16 -13.08
C VAL A 390 6.70 -25.08 -11.57
N TYR A 391 7.61 -24.47 -10.82
CA TYR A 391 7.41 -24.28 -9.38
C TYR A 391 6.20 -23.38 -9.10
N TYR A 392 6.12 -22.25 -9.81
CA TYR A 392 5.05 -21.26 -9.67
C TYR A 392 3.66 -21.89 -9.88
N GLN A 393 3.46 -22.59 -11.01
CA GLN A 393 2.18 -23.24 -11.33
C GLN A 393 1.79 -24.33 -10.33
N LYS A 394 2.77 -25.06 -9.78
CA LYS A 394 2.51 -26.18 -8.88
C LYS A 394 2.28 -25.76 -7.42
N ASN A 395 2.93 -24.68 -6.97
CA ASN A 395 3.00 -24.37 -5.54
C ASN A 395 2.33 -23.05 -5.16
N PHE A 396 2.14 -22.13 -6.09
CA PHE A 396 1.70 -20.77 -5.78
C PHE A 396 0.41 -20.38 -6.49
N GLN A 397 0.25 -20.78 -7.75
CA GLN A 397 -0.93 -20.47 -8.54
C GLN A 397 -2.09 -21.44 -8.25
N GLN A 398 -3.31 -20.90 -8.08
CA GLN A 398 -4.54 -21.66 -7.86
C GLN A 398 -4.51 -22.52 -6.58
N ASN A 399 -5.59 -23.24 -6.30
CA ASN A 399 -5.67 -24.19 -5.18
C ASN A 399 -4.92 -25.51 -5.48
N THR A 400 -3.64 -25.42 -5.88
CA THR A 400 -2.79 -26.56 -6.27
C THR A 400 -1.94 -27.10 -5.13
N SER A 401 -1.76 -26.31 -4.06
CA SER A 401 -0.87 -26.60 -2.94
C SER A 401 -1.37 -25.92 -1.66
N PRO A 402 -1.11 -26.49 -0.46
CA PRO A 402 -1.47 -25.85 0.81
C PRO A 402 -0.80 -24.49 1.05
N ILE A 403 0.28 -24.19 0.34
CA ILE A 403 1.02 -22.92 0.41
C ILE A 403 0.71 -22.01 -0.78
N SER A 404 -0.34 -22.28 -1.55
CA SER A 404 -0.71 -21.44 -2.68
C SER A 404 -1.40 -20.15 -2.25
N ARG A 405 -1.39 -19.15 -3.14
CA ARG A 405 -2.01 -17.84 -2.90
C ARG A 405 -3.50 -17.97 -2.56
N ASP A 406 -4.26 -18.71 -3.36
CA ASP A 406 -5.71 -18.87 -3.19
C ASP A 406 -6.05 -19.47 -1.82
N VAL A 407 -5.39 -20.57 -1.44
CA VAL A 407 -5.57 -21.24 -0.15
C VAL A 407 -5.22 -20.31 1.02
N TYR A 408 -4.11 -19.59 0.90
CA TYR A 408 -3.67 -18.64 1.90
C TYR A 408 -4.68 -17.50 2.07
N ILE A 409 -5.13 -16.86 0.99
CA ILE A 409 -6.04 -15.72 1.04
C ILE A 409 -7.40 -16.13 1.62
N GLU A 410 -7.97 -17.27 1.21
CA GLU A 410 -9.21 -17.80 1.81
C GLU A 410 -9.04 -18.05 3.32
N SER A 411 -7.94 -18.68 3.71
CA SER A 411 -7.63 -18.94 5.11
C SER A 411 -7.43 -17.64 5.90
N LYS A 412 -6.81 -16.63 5.28
CA LYS A 412 -6.58 -15.31 5.88
C LYS A 412 -7.89 -14.57 6.10
N VAL A 413 -8.77 -14.52 5.11
CA VAL A 413 -10.11 -13.92 5.24
C VAL A 413 -10.87 -14.57 6.39
N LYS A 414 -10.89 -15.91 6.46
CA LYS A 414 -11.52 -16.63 7.57
C LYS A 414 -10.91 -16.26 8.93
N SER A 415 -9.59 -16.16 9.01
CA SER A 415 -8.88 -15.79 10.23
C SER A 415 -9.21 -14.37 10.69
N VAL A 416 -9.26 -13.41 9.75
CA VAL A 416 -9.62 -12.02 10.01
C VAL A 416 -11.08 -11.93 10.47
N MET A 417 -12.02 -12.56 9.76
CA MET A 417 -13.43 -12.60 10.19
C MET A 417 -13.60 -13.15 11.62
N LYS A 418 -12.83 -14.20 11.97
CA LYS A 418 -12.87 -14.79 13.31
C LYS A 418 -12.24 -13.91 14.40
N SER A 419 -11.33 -12.99 14.07
CA SER A 419 -10.64 -12.17 15.07
C SER A 419 -11.58 -11.18 15.77
N PHE A 420 -12.53 -10.60 15.01
CA PHE A 420 -13.51 -9.65 15.53
C PHE A 420 -14.93 -10.23 15.69
N LEU A 421 -15.18 -11.44 15.16
CA LEU A 421 -16.44 -12.18 15.35
C LEU A 421 -16.21 -13.55 16.03
N PRO A 422 -15.75 -13.58 17.29
CA PRO A 422 -15.33 -14.82 17.96
C PRO A 422 -16.48 -15.81 18.23
N ASP A 423 -17.73 -15.32 18.29
CA ASP A 423 -18.92 -16.13 18.56
C ASP A 423 -19.56 -16.71 17.27
N VAL A 424 -19.10 -16.27 16.09
CA VAL A 424 -19.55 -16.81 14.81
C VAL A 424 -18.78 -18.10 14.50
N THR A 425 -19.49 -19.15 14.11
CA THR A 425 -18.86 -20.38 13.61
C THR A 425 -18.64 -20.29 12.10
N PHE A 426 -17.38 -20.34 11.67
CA PHE A 426 -16.99 -20.27 10.26
C PHE A 426 -16.61 -21.63 9.68
N TYR A 427 -17.37 -22.06 8.66
CA TYR A 427 -17.17 -23.28 7.90
C TYR A 427 -16.54 -22.96 6.54
N PRO A 428 -15.34 -23.47 6.22
CA PRO A 428 -14.72 -23.28 4.91
C PRO A 428 -15.23 -24.32 3.91
N SER A 429 -15.15 -24.02 2.61
CA SER A 429 -15.38 -24.94 1.49
C SER A 429 -16.68 -25.74 1.62
N VAL A 430 -17.79 -25.04 1.84
CA VAL A 430 -19.08 -25.69 2.05
C VAL A 430 -19.80 -25.91 0.73
N HIS A 431 -20.52 -27.01 0.60
CA HIS A 431 -21.15 -27.42 -0.66
C HIS A 431 -22.65 -27.51 -0.52
N TYR A 432 -23.39 -27.08 -1.54
CA TYR A 432 -24.86 -27.13 -1.56
C TYR A 432 -25.36 -27.62 -2.91
N LYS A 433 -26.57 -28.17 -2.94
CA LYS A 433 -27.15 -28.78 -4.16
C LYS A 433 -28.23 -27.89 -4.74
N ILE A 434 -28.07 -27.51 -6.00
CA ILE A 434 -29.04 -26.72 -6.75
C ILE A 434 -29.42 -27.40 -8.06
N VAL A 435 -30.56 -27.00 -8.61
CA VAL A 435 -30.95 -27.32 -9.99
C VAL A 435 -31.02 -25.99 -10.74
N GLU A 436 -30.09 -25.78 -11.66
CA GLU A 436 -30.01 -24.57 -12.48
C GLU A 436 -30.18 -24.99 -13.94
N GLU A 437 -31.19 -24.43 -14.62
CA GLU A 437 -31.55 -24.78 -16.00
C GLU A 437 -31.79 -26.30 -16.20
N GLY A 438 -32.38 -26.96 -15.21
CA GLY A 438 -32.63 -28.41 -15.23
C GLY A 438 -31.40 -29.29 -14.95
N VAL A 439 -30.22 -28.69 -14.76
CA VAL A 439 -28.97 -29.39 -14.45
C VAL A 439 -28.71 -29.37 -12.95
N LYS A 440 -28.48 -30.54 -12.36
CA LYS A 440 -28.04 -30.65 -10.96
C LYS A 440 -26.60 -30.16 -10.85
N LYS A 441 -26.37 -29.15 -10.02
CA LYS A 441 -25.03 -28.64 -9.70
C LYS A 441 -24.78 -28.82 -8.21
N ASN A 442 -23.50 -28.92 -7.84
CA ASN A 442 -23.05 -28.95 -6.46
C ASN A 442 -22.03 -27.83 -6.23
N PRO A 443 -22.44 -26.55 -6.24
CA PRO A 443 -21.51 -25.46 -6.07
C PRO A 443 -20.85 -25.48 -4.69
N GLU A 444 -19.66 -24.89 -4.65
CA GLU A 444 -18.93 -24.57 -3.43
C GLU A 444 -19.20 -23.10 -3.05
N LEU A 445 -19.17 -22.82 -1.74
CA LEU A 445 -19.08 -21.50 -1.14
C LEU A 445 -17.82 -21.49 -0.27
N ASP A 446 -16.96 -20.50 -0.49
CA ASP A 446 -15.62 -20.44 0.13
C ASP A 446 -15.71 -20.42 1.67
N ILE A 447 -16.53 -19.54 2.25
CA ILE A 447 -16.72 -19.47 3.69
C ILE A 447 -18.19 -19.18 4.05
N LEU A 448 -18.74 -19.98 4.97
CA LEU A 448 -20.05 -19.81 5.58
C LEU A 448 -19.91 -19.50 7.07
N GLY A 449 -20.34 -18.32 7.50
CA GLY A 449 -20.41 -17.93 8.91
C GLY A 449 -21.82 -18.07 9.47
N VAL A 450 -21.97 -18.64 10.66
CA VAL A 450 -23.27 -18.80 11.32
C VAL A 450 -23.16 -18.44 12.81
N SER A 451 -24.03 -17.52 13.26
CA SER A 451 -24.22 -17.16 14.67
C SER A 451 -25.69 -17.29 15.08
N ASP A 452 -26.02 -16.92 16.32
CA ASP A 452 -27.40 -16.73 16.75
C ASP A 452 -28.07 -15.52 16.08
N LYS A 453 -27.31 -14.51 15.67
CA LYS A 453 -27.81 -13.26 15.08
C LYS A 453 -27.95 -13.29 13.56
N ALA A 454 -26.98 -13.86 12.84
CA ALA A 454 -26.91 -13.72 11.38
C ALA A 454 -26.27 -14.92 10.67
N VAL A 455 -26.35 -14.89 9.34
CA VAL A 455 -25.66 -15.80 8.42
C VAL A 455 -24.79 -14.96 7.48
N TYR A 456 -23.52 -15.36 7.34
CA TYR A 456 -22.55 -14.70 6.49
C TYR A 456 -22.18 -15.62 5.32
N ILE A 457 -22.41 -15.14 4.10
CA ILE A 457 -22.02 -15.81 2.86
C ILE A 457 -20.82 -15.05 2.32
N ILE A 458 -19.67 -15.69 2.29
CA ILE A 458 -18.41 -15.03 1.97
C ILE A 458 -17.74 -15.76 0.81
N GLU A 459 -17.52 -15.03 -0.27
CA GLU A 459 -16.78 -15.47 -1.45
C GLU A 459 -15.47 -14.69 -1.53
N VAL A 460 -14.39 -15.39 -1.83
CA VAL A 460 -13.03 -14.85 -1.82
C VAL A 460 -12.44 -14.95 -3.22
N LYS A 461 -11.71 -13.92 -3.63
CA LYS A 461 -11.00 -13.90 -4.93
C LYS A 461 -9.58 -13.40 -4.73
N ALA A 462 -8.64 -14.32 -4.87
CA ALA A 462 -7.21 -14.09 -4.63
C ALA A 462 -6.44 -13.55 -5.86
N HIS A 463 -7.12 -13.31 -6.97
CA HIS A 463 -6.47 -12.87 -8.21
C HIS A 463 -6.01 -11.41 -8.09
N GLU A 464 -4.75 -11.15 -8.47
CA GLU A 464 -4.26 -9.79 -8.73
C GLU A 464 -4.40 -9.44 -10.22
N LEU A 465 -4.65 -8.16 -10.49
CA LEU A 465 -4.48 -7.57 -11.82
C LEU A 465 -3.00 -7.50 -12.14
N SER A 466 -2.60 -8.16 -13.23
CA SER A 466 -1.29 -7.89 -13.80
C SER A 466 -1.23 -6.44 -14.30
N TYR A 467 -0.02 -5.88 -14.40
CA TYR A 467 0.15 -4.55 -15.02
C TYR A 467 -0.50 -4.46 -16.40
N LYS A 468 -0.33 -5.51 -17.22
CA LYS A 468 -0.94 -5.62 -18.54
C LYS A 468 -2.48 -5.51 -18.49
N ASP A 469 -3.10 -6.02 -17.42
CA ASP A 469 -4.54 -5.89 -17.23
C ASP A 469 -4.92 -4.46 -16.89
N ARG A 470 -4.16 -3.75 -16.03
CA ARG A 470 -4.43 -2.36 -15.63
C ARG A 470 -4.34 -1.36 -16.78
N VAL A 471 -3.35 -1.55 -17.66
CA VAL A 471 -3.09 -0.66 -18.81
C VAL A 471 -4.08 -0.88 -19.95
N ARG A 472 -4.62 -2.10 -20.07
CA ARG A 472 -5.61 -2.42 -21.11
C ARG A 472 -6.98 -2.40 -20.48
N LEU A 473 -7.71 -1.31 -20.68
CA LEU A 473 -9.08 -1.09 -20.18
C LEU A 473 -9.98 -2.33 -20.28
N ASP A 474 -10.00 -3.02 -21.43
CA ASP A 474 -10.81 -4.23 -21.60
C ASP A 474 -10.34 -5.41 -20.74
N GLY A 475 -9.02 -5.53 -20.53
CA GLY A 475 -8.41 -6.49 -19.61
C GLY A 475 -8.81 -6.18 -18.16
N ALA A 476 -8.67 -4.93 -17.73
CA ALA A 476 -9.09 -4.48 -16.39
C ALA A 476 -10.58 -4.76 -16.15
N LYS A 477 -11.46 -4.37 -17.09
CA LYS A 477 -12.91 -4.63 -17.01
C LYS A 477 -13.24 -6.13 -16.99
N GLY A 478 -12.57 -6.93 -17.82
CA GLY A 478 -12.75 -8.39 -17.86
C GLY A 478 -12.33 -9.05 -16.53
N LYS A 479 -11.23 -8.60 -15.94
CA LYS A 479 -10.74 -9.09 -14.65
C LYS A 479 -11.59 -8.63 -13.47
N PHE A 480 -12.10 -7.40 -13.51
CA PHE A 480 -13.08 -6.92 -12.55
C PHE A 480 -14.31 -7.84 -12.54
N LYS A 481 -14.86 -8.16 -13.72
CA LYS A 481 -15.97 -9.13 -13.83
C LYS A 481 -15.61 -10.50 -13.27
N ALA A 482 -14.46 -11.04 -13.64
CA ALA A 482 -14.00 -12.36 -13.20
C ALA A 482 -13.70 -12.44 -11.69
N SER A 483 -13.50 -11.30 -11.03
CA SER A 483 -13.20 -11.24 -9.60
C SER A 483 -14.44 -10.77 -8.83
N VAL A 484 -14.78 -9.49 -8.91
CA VAL A 484 -15.83 -8.87 -8.11
C VAL A 484 -17.22 -9.35 -8.52
N ALA A 485 -17.57 -9.23 -9.80
CA ALA A 485 -18.93 -9.56 -10.24
C ALA A 485 -19.23 -11.06 -10.09
N GLU A 486 -18.24 -11.92 -10.37
CA GLU A 486 -18.37 -13.37 -10.16
C GLU A 486 -18.49 -13.72 -8.67
N ALA A 487 -17.72 -13.09 -7.77
CA ALA A 487 -17.89 -13.29 -6.33
C ALA A 487 -19.30 -12.87 -5.85
N CYS A 488 -19.78 -11.70 -6.30
CA CYS A 488 -21.14 -11.24 -5.99
C CYS A 488 -22.21 -12.21 -6.51
N LYS A 489 -22.03 -12.74 -7.72
CA LYS A 489 -22.91 -13.75 -8.31
C LYS A 489 -22.94 -15.03 -7.49
N GLN A 490 -21.78 -15.51 -7.04
CA GLN A 490 -21.67 -16.71 -6.22
C GLN A 490 -22.34 -16.52 -4.85
N CYS A 491 -22.14 -15.36 -4.23
CA CYS A 491 -22.85 -14.95 -3.01
C CYS A 491 -24.37 -14.92 -3.20
N CYS A 492 -24.86 -14.30 -4.28
CA CYS A 492 -26.29 -14.24 -4.58
C CYS A 492 -26.88 -15.63 -4.80
N ARG A 493 -26.19 -16.50 -5.56
CA ARG A 493 -26.61 -17.88 -5.78
C ARG A 493 -26.75 -18.67 -4.48
N ALA A 494 -25.81 -18.51 -3.56
CA ALA A 494 -25.89 -19.17 -2.24
C ALA A 494 -27.04 -18.60 -1.39
N ALA A 495 -27.26 -17.29 -1.41
CA ALA A 495 -28.40 -16.66 -0.72
C ALA A 495 -29.74 -17.12 -1.29
N ASP A 496 -29.88 -17.16 -2.61
CA ASP A 496 -31.08 -17.62 -3.31
C ASP A 496 -31.37 -19.09 -2.99
N PHE A 497 -30.34 -19.92 -2.89
CA PHE A 497 -30.49 -21.29 -2.41
C PHE A 497 -31.07 -21.33 -0.99
N ILE A 498 -30.58 -20.49 -0.07
CA ILE A 498 -31.07 -20.44 1.31
C ILE A 498 -32.54 -20.01 1.36
N TYR A 499 -32.91 -18.96 0.64
CA TYR A 499 -34.27 -18.43 0.63
C TYR A 499 -35.28 -19.42 0.03
N ASN A 500 -34.92 -20.01 -1.11
CA ASN A 500 -35.81 -20.86 -1.90
C ASN A 500 -35.85 -22.32 -1.44
N SER A 501 -34.87 -22.78 -0.65
CA SER A 501 -34.87 -24.13 -0.11
C SER A 501 -35.85 -24.28 1.06
N THR A 502 -36.51 -25.44 1.13
CA THR A 502 -37.30 -25.85 2.30
C THR A 502 -36.41 -26.23 3.47
N LYS A 503 -35.22 -26.75 3.18
CA LYS A 503 -34.20 -27.15 4.14
C LYS A 503 -32.82 -26.77 3.57
N PRO A 504 -32.34 -25.55 3.82
CA PRO A 504 -31.07 -25.09 3.27
C PRO A 504 -29.92 -25.79 4.02
N GLU A 505 -29.41 -26.85 3.40
CA GLU A 505 -28.34 -27.69 3.94
C GLU A 505 -27.04 -27.46 3.17
N PHE A 506 -25.97 -27.24 3.93
CA PHE A 506 -24.62 -27.16 3.42
C PHE A 506 -23.80 -28.33 3.95
N GLY A 507 -23.18 -29.08 3.05
CA GLY A 507 -22.19 -30.11 3.39
C GLY A 507 -20.87 -29.44 3.77
N THR A 508 -20.27 -29.89 4.86
CA THR A 508 -18.97 -29.44 5.36
C THR A 508 -18.05 -30.65 5.53
N GLN A 509 -16.76 -30.42 5.82
CA GLN A 509 -15.83 -31.52 6.15
C GLN A 509 -16.26 -32.31 7.41
N GLU A 510 -16.99 -31.66 8.32
CA GLU A 510 -17.40 -32.22 9.61
C GLU A 510 -18.85 -32.75 9.62
N GLY A 511 -19.58 -32.60 8.51
CA GLY A 511 -20.95 -33.09 8.38
C GLY A 511 -21.85 -32.16 7.58
N THR A 512 -22.95 -31.72 8.18
CA THR A 512 -23.94 -30.87 7.51
C THR A 512 -24.41 -29.77 8.46
N VAL A 513 -24.49 -28.55 7.94
CA VAL A 513 -25.01 -27.38 8.63
C VAL A 513 -26.35 -27.01 8.00
N ILE A 514 -27.39 -26.91 8.82
CA ILE A 514 -28.73 -26.48 8.40
C ILE A 514 -28.88 -25.00 8.76
N ILE A 515 -29.28 -24.19 7.78
CA ILE A 515 -29.39 -22.74 7.95
C ILE A 515 -30.80 -22.32 8.35
N ASP A 516 -30.88 -21.46 9.37
CA ASP A 516 -32.14 -20.79 9.72
C ASP A 516 -32.33 -19.56 8.82
N LYS A 517 -33.13 -19.72 7.77
CA LYS A 517 -33.41 -18.66 6.80
C LYS A 517 -34.25 -17.50 7.34
N LYS A 518 -34.66 -17.53 8.63
CA LYS A 518 -35.30 -16.38 9.30
C LYS A 518 -34.29 -15.34 9.76
N LYS A 519 -33.02 -15.72 9.90
CA LYS A 519 -31.94 -14.80 10.28
C LYS A 519 -31.57 -13.91 9.10
N PRO A 520 -31.12 -12.67 9.35
CA PRO A 520 -30.55 -11.83 8.31
C PRO A 520 -29.34 -12.54 7.66
N ILE A 521 -29.24 -12.40 6.34
CA ILE A 521 -28.16 -12.96 5.53
C ILE A 521 -27.35 -11.80 4.96
N TYR A 522 -26.05 -11.81 5.21
CA TYR A 522 -25.11 -10.83 4.69
C TYR A 522 -24.19 -11.50 3.68
N LYS A 523 -24.11 -10.90 2.49
CA LYS A 523 -23.25 -11.34 1.39
C LYS A 523 -21.99 -10.49 1.38
N ILE A 524 -20.83 -11.14 1.37
CA ILE A 524 -19.52 -10.49 1.41
C ILE A 524 -18.67 -11.06 0.28
N ALA A 525 -18.19 -10.20 -0.60
CA ALA A 525 -17.23 -10.53 -1.65
C ALA A 525 -15.88 -9.91 -1.30
N VAL A 526 -14.91 -10.74 -0.93
CA VAL A 526 -13.58 -10.27 -0.53
C VAL A 526 -12.60 -10.45 -1.68
N THR A 527 -11.93 -9.38 -2.08
CA THR A 527 -10.87 -9.43 -3.10
C THR A 527 -9.51 -9.24 -2.46
N PHE A 528 -8.48 -9.95 -2.92
CA PHE A 528 -7.11 -9.66 -2.47
C PHE A 528 -6.68 -8.26 -2.95
N GLN A 529 -7.10 -7.89 -4.16
CA GLN A 529 -6.80 -6.59 -4.74
C GLN A 529 -7.78 -5.49 -4.30
N HIS A 530 -7.27 -4.26 -4.26
CA HIS A 530 -8.03 -3.03 -4.05
C HIS A 530 -8.74 -2.52 -5.33
N PHE A 531 -10.05 -2.28 -5.22
CA PHE A 531 -10.91 -1.70 -6.28
C PHE A 531 -11.81 -0.57 -5.72
N SER A 532 -11.42 0.05 -4.60
CA SER A 532 -12.30 0.89 -3.76
C SER A 532 -12.99 2.01 -4.54
N SER A 533 -12.24 2.71 -5.40
CA SER A 533 -12.75 3.83 -6.19
C SER A 533 -13.97 3.45 -7.05
N LEU A 534 -13.96 2.24 -7.62
CA LEU A 534 -15.03 1.74 -8.48
C LEU A 534 -16.26 1.33 -7.66
N PHE A 535 -16.09 0.79 -6.46
CA PHE A 535 -17.18 0.30 -5.62
C PHE A 535 -18.16 1.41 -5.23
N GLY A 536 -17.68 2.64 -5.06
CA GLY A 536 -18.50 3.81 -4.81
C GLY A 536 -19.31 4.33 -6.01
N GLN A 537 -19.19 3.69 -7.19
CA GLN A 537 -19.80 4.11 -8.46
C GLN A 537 -20.72 3.02 -9.03
N MET A 538 -21.45 2.32 -8.15
CA MET A 538 -22.28 1.16 -8.50
C MET A 538 -23.26 1.42 -9.67
N ASP A 539 -23.91 2.58 -9.73
CA ASP A 539 -24.81 2.94 -10.82
C ASP A 539 -24.13 2.93 -12.19
N LYS A 540 -22.90 3.45 -12.25
CA LYS A 540 -22.11 3.46 -13.47
C LYS A 540 -21.65 2.05 -13.82
N LEU A 541 -21.25 1.26 -12.83
CA LEU A 541 -20.86 -0.15 -13.04
C LEU A 541 -22.03 -0.99 -13.58
N VAL A 542 -23.25 -0.81 -13.05
CA VAL A 542 -24.45 -1.49 -13.54
C VAL A 542 -24.80 -1.03 -14.95
N THR A 543 -24.80 0.28 -15.19
CA THR A 543 -25.11 0.84 -16.52
C THR A 543 -24.10 0.41 -17.59
N ALA A 544 -22.82 0.29 -17.22
CA ALA A 544 -21.76 -0.22 -18.09
C ALA A 544 -21.77 -1.76 -18.25
N GLY A 545 -22.68 -2.46 -17.56
CA GLY A 545 -22.78 -3.92 -17.60
C GLY A 545 -21.58 -4.63 -16.96
N LEU A 546 -20.86 -3.97 -16.03
CA LEU A 546 -19.78 -4.57 -15.23
C LEU A 546 -20.31 -5.19 -13.93
N MET A 547 -21.45 -4.71 -13.44
CA MET A 547 -22.19 -5.24 -12.29
C MET A 547 -23.66 -5.44 -12.65
N GLU A 548 -24.40 -6.15 -11.82
CA GLU A 548 -25.84 -6.34 -11.96
C GLU A 548 -26.58 -5.74 -10.77
N GLU A 549 -27.82 -5.27 -11.01
CA GLU A 549 -28.64 -4.60 -9.99
C GLU A 549 -28.84 -5.45 -8.74
N HIS A 550 -28.99 -6.77 -8.93
CA HIS A 550 -29.18 -7.72 -7.85
C HIS A 550 -27.92 -7.97 -6.99
N PHE A 551 -26.76 -7.44 -7.38
CA PHE A 551 -25.51 -7.53 -6.61
C PHE A 551 -25.34 -6.41 -5.57
N ARG A 552 -26.18 -5.36 -5.60
CA ARG A 552 -25.99 -4.14 -4.79
C ARG A 552 -25.89 -4.37 -3.29
N ASP A 553 -26.62 -5.34 -2.77
CA ASP A 553 -26.63 -5.70 -1.35
C ASP A 553 -25.46 -6.61 -0.93
N THR A 554 -24.53 -6.92 -1.85
CA THR A 554 -23.27 -7.60 -1.52
C THR A 554 -22.22 -6.57 -1.11
N TRP A 555 -21.62 -6.76 0.07
CA TRP A 555 -20.49 -5.96 0.53
C TRP A 555 -19.22 -6.43 -0.19
N ALA A 556 -18.71 -5.61 -1.10
CA ALA A 556 -17.48 -5.88 -1.82
C ALA A 556 -16.36 -5.09 -1.14
N VAL A 557 -15.30 -5.77 -0.70
CA VAL A 557 -14.24 -5.18 0.13
C VAL A 557 -12.89 -5.84 -0.18
N SER A 558 -11.80 -5.09 -0.08
CA SER A 558 -10.47 -5.69 -0.19
C SER A 558 -10.07 -6.43 1.08
N LEU A 559 -9.11 -7.37 1.00
CA LEU A 559 -8.58 -8.03 2.19
C LEU A 559 -7.97 -7.00 3.17
N PHE A 560 -7.28 -5.99 2.64
CA PHE A 560 -6.61 -4.98 3.48
C PHE A 560 -7.63 -4.07 4.19
N ASP A 561 -8.70 -3.65 3.53
CA ASP A 561 -9.78 -2.89 4.17
C ASP A 561 -10.53 -3.75 5.19
N LEU A 562 -10.72 -5.05 4.91
CA LEU A 562 -11.31 -5.98 5.88
C LEU A 562 -10.44 -6.14 7.13
N MET A 563 -9.12 -6.14 6.98
CA MET A 563 -8.19 -6.13 8.13
C MET A 563 -8.33 -4.84 8.95
N VAL A 564 -8.53 -3.69 8.29
CA VAL A 564 -8.82 -2.42 8.99
C VAL A 564 -10.16 -2.51 9.72
N VAL A 565 -11.23 -2.99 9.07
CA VAL A 565 -12.53 -3.19 9.72
C VAL A 565 -12.38 -4.06 10.98
N ALA A 566 -11.60 -5.14 10.90
CA ALA A 566 -11.35 -6.04 12.03
C ALA A 566 -10.59 -5.38 13.20
N ASP A 567 -9.78 -4.36 12.94
CA ASP A 567 -9.05 -3.62 13.99
C ASP A 567 -9.95 -2.66 14.76
N PHE A 568 -10.96 -2.08 14.10
CA PHE A 568 -11.81 -1.03 14.68
C PHE A 568 -13.16 -1.53 15.19
N VAL A 569 -13.76 -2.55 14.55
CA VAL A 569 -15.08 -3.06 14.95
C VAL A 569 -14.96 -3.93 16.19
N GLU A 570 -15.69 -3.59 17.26
CA GLU A 570 -15.54 -4.23 18.57
C GLU A 570 -16.50 -5.39 18.81
N SER A 571 -17.55 -5.55 17.98
CA SER A 571 -18.58 -6.58 18.19
C SER A 571 -19.37 -6.93 16.91
N GLU A 572 -20.04 -8.09 16.95
CA GLU A 572 -20.97 -8.49 15.88
C GLU A 572 -22.12 -7.49 15.70
N ASP A 573 -22.67 -6.90 16.77
CA ASP A 573 -23.78 -5.93 16.64
C ASP A 573 -23.35 -4.66 15.91
N GLU A 574 -22.15 -4.16 16.20
CA GLU A 574 -21.56 -3.03 15.49
C GLU A 574 -21.30 -3.36 14.02
N PHE A 575 -20.78 -4.57 13.75
CA PHE A 575 -20.57 -5.03 12.38
C PHE A 575 -21.88 -5.16 11.60
N LEU A 576 -22.94 -5.70 12.22
CA LEU A 576 -24.27 -5.79 11.61
C LEU A 576 -24.82 -4.39 11.30
N SER A 577 -24.66 -3.44 12.22
CA SER A 577 -25.05 -2.04 11.98
C SER A 577 -24.28 -1.41 10.81
N TYR A 578 -22.99 -1.72 10.67
CA TYR A 578 -22.20 -1.27 9.53
C TYR A 578 -22.71 -1.85 8.21
N LEU A 579 -22.95 -3.17 8.17
CA LEU A 579 -23.47 -3.84 6.97
C LEU A 579 -24.87 -3.39 6.57
N ASP A 580 -25.74 -3.12 7.55
CA ASP A 580 -27.07 -2.57 7.31
C ASP A 580 -26.99 -1.16 6.72
N MET A 581 -26.15 -0.28 7.28
CA MET A 581 -25.88 1.04 6.72
C MET A 581 -25.36 0.91 5.27
N ARG A 582 -24.35 0.06 5.05
CA ARG A 582 -23.78 -0.17 3.72
C ARG A 582 -24.85 -0.64 2.74
N LYS A 583 -25.72 -1.57 3.14
CA LYS A 583 -26.83 -2.05 2.30
C LYS A 583 -27.74 -0.91 1.87
N ILE A 584 -28.05 0.04 2.76
CA ILE A 584 -28.86 1.21 2.42
C ILE A 584 -28.13 2.12 1.43
N ILE A 585 -26.85 2.44 1.65
CA ILE A 585 -26.02 3.26 0.75
C ILE A 585 -26.04 2.69 -0.68
N ASN A 586 -25.86 1.39 -0.82
CA ASN A 586 -25.78 0.77 -2.13
C ASN A 586 -27.14 0.66 -2.85
N THR A 587 -28.21 0.44 -2.09
CA THR A 587 -29.55 0.25 -2.64
C THR A 587 -30.30 1.56 -2.87
N ASN A 588 -29.90 2.66 -2.21
CA ASN A 588 -30.46 4.00 -2.44
C ASN A 588 -29.72 4.80 -3.53
N HIS A 589 -28.79 4.18 -4.27
CA HIS A 589 -27.99 4.82 -5.32
C HIS A 589 -27.07 5.95 -4.84
N SER A 590 -26.55 5.85 -3.60
CA SER A 590 -25.52 6.76 -3.09
C SER A 590 -24.16 6.50 -3.76
N THR A 591 -23.30 7.50 -3.69
CA THR A 591 -21.91 7.43 -4.16
C THR A 591 -20.93 7.71 -3.03
N PHE A 592 -19.80 7.02 -3.06
CA PHE A 592 -18.67 7.25 -2.16
C PHE A 592 -17.35 7.12 -2.92
N HIS A 593 -16.23 7.46 -2.29
CA HIS A 593 -14.89 7.38 -2.91
C HIS A 593 -14.10 6.17 -2.45
N ASP A 594 -14.14 5.87 -1.15
CA ASP A 594 -13.36 4.79 -0.55
C ASP A 594 -14.15 4.09 0.57
N GLU A 595 -13.84 2.83 0.86
CA GLU A 595 -14.50 2.06 1.93
C GLU A 595 -14.07 2.57 3.31
N LEU A 596 -12.82 3.00 3.48
CA LEU A 596 -12.31 3.52 4.74
C LEU A 596 -12.91 4.89 5.09
N ASP A 597 -13.33 5.66 4.09
CA ASP A 597 -14.13 6.87 4.29
C ASP A 597 -15.49 6.54 4.95
N LEU A 598 -16.17 5.49 4.47
CA LEU A 598 -17.42 5.02 5.06
C LEU A 598 -17.22 4.52 6.48
N LEU A 599 -16.19 3.71 6.71
CA LEU A 599 -15.84 3.19 8.02
C LEU A 599 -15.53 4.34 8.99
N GLY A 600 -14.71 5.30 8.59
CA GLY A 600 -14.34 6.45 9.42
C GLY A 600 -15.54 7.29 9.83
N GLN A 601 -16.44 7.60 8.88
CA GLN A 601 -17.68 8.33 9.20
C GLN A 601 -18.68 7.49 10.02
N PHE A 602 -18.71 6.17 9.83
CA PHE A 602 -19.51 5.27 10.67
C PHE A 602 -19.05 5.34 12.13
N LEU A 603 -17.74 5.23 12.36
CA LEU A 603 -17.14 5.21 13.70
C LEU A 603 -17.20 6.57 14.40
N ASN A 604 -16.98 7.67 13.67
CA ASN A 604 -16.75 8.98 14.27
C ASN A 604 -17.89 9.99 14.06
N GLU A 605 -18.78 9.76 13.09
CA GLU A 605 -19.78 10.74 12.68
C GLU A 605 -21.24 10.26 12.73
N ASN A 606 -21.51 9.07 13.29
CA ASN A 606 -22.84 8.45 13.32
C ASN A 606 -23.46 8.35 11.92
N LEU A 607 -22.68 7.97 10.90
CA LEU A 607 -23.18 7.88 9.52
C LEU A 607 -24.41 6.98 9.39
N ALA A 608 -24.48 5.90 10.17
CA ALA A 608 -25.63 4.99 10.18
C ALA A 608 -26.97 5.69 10.43
N ASP A 609 -27.00 6.70 11.31
CA ASP A 609 -28.21 7.47 11.62
C ASP A 609 -28.56 8.51 10.55
N LYS A 610 -27.58 8.90 9.72
CA LYS A 610 -27.72 9.93 8.69
C LYS A 610 -28.18 9.35 7.35
N VAL A 611 -27.87 8.09 7.07
CA VAL A 611 -28.23 7.43 5.82
C VAL A 611 -29.70 7.01 5.84
N THR A 612 -30.46 7.42 4.82
CA THR A 612 -31.88 7.04 4.67
C THR A 612 -32.13 6.34 3.33
N SER A 613 -33.14 5.47 3.29
CA SER A 613 -33.45 4.65 2.09
C SER A 613 -34.05 5.43 0.93
N ASP A 614 -34.49 6.66 1.15
CA ASP A 614 -35.23 7.49 0.20
C ASP A 614 -34.41 8.63 -0.42
N LYS A 615 -33.18 8.85 0.06
CA LYS A 615 -32.35 9.98 -0.37
C LYS A 615 -30.92 9.55 -0.71
N PRO A 616 -30.52 9.56 -2.00
CA PRO A 616 -29.13 9.35 -2.39
C PRO A 616 -28.21 10.39 -1.74
N MET A 617 -27.03 9.95 -1.33
CA MET A 617 -25.99 10.76 -0.72
C MET A 617 -24.70 10.70 -1.52
N LYS A 618 -23.89 11.76 -1.42
CA LYS A 618 -22.50 11.74 -1.86
C LYS A 618 -21.63 11.82 -0.60
N ILE A 619 -20.90 10.75 -0.34
CA ILE A 619 -20.06 10.60 0.86
C ILE A 619 -18.60 10.75 0.42
N ILE A 620 -17.86 11.67 1.07
CA ILE A 620 -16.49 12.02 0.69
C ILE A 620 -15.68 12.24 1.97
N GLY A 621 -14.49 11.63 2.04
CA GLY A 621 -13.58 11.76 3.18
C GLY A 621 -14.07 11.00 4.41
N GLY A 622 -13.27 11.03 5.48
CA GLY A 622 -13.58 10.39 6.76
C GLY A 622 -12.52 9.41 7.24
N SER A 623 -11.61 9.00 6.35
CA SER A 623 -10.48 8.11 6.66
C SER A 623 -9.39 8.74 7.54
N GLY A 624 -9.36 10.08 7.70
CA GLY A 624 -8.29 10.77 8.43
C GLY A 624 -8.04 10.28 9.86
N ASP A 625 -9.10 9.95 10.62
CA ASP A 625 -8.94 9.40 11.97
C ASP A 625 -8.33 7.98 11.97
N ILE A 626 -8.58 7.20 10.91
CA ILE A 626 -8.00 5.88 10.69
C ILE A 626 -6.52 6.03 10.31
N ASP A 627 -6.22 6.93 9.36
CA ASP A 627 -4.86 7.25 8.94
C ASP A 627 -4.00 7.69 10.13
N GLU A 628 -4.54 8.54 11.00
CA GLU A 628 -3.88 8.98 12.22
C GLU A 628 -3.60 7.83 13.20
N GLU A 629 -4.43 6.78 13.26
CA GLU A 629 -4.17 5.63 14.12
C GLU A 629 -3.02 4.78 13.59
N TYR A 630 -2.97 4.49 12.28
CA TYR A 630 -1.84 3.75 11.68
C TYR A 630 -0.57 4.60 11.55
N ALA A 631 -0.69 5.93 11.54
CA ALA A 631 0.46 6.82 11.61
C ALA A 631 1.12 6.84 13.01
N LYS A 632 0.48 6.28 14.06
CA LYS A 632 1.01 6.35 15.43
C LYS A 632 2.33 5.66 15.66
N ASP A 633 2.64 4.65 14.84
CA ASP A 633 3.93 3.98 14.89
C ASP A 633 5.09 4.89 14.42
N PHE A 634 4.78 6.02 13.77
CA PHE A 634 5.75 7.05 13.37
C PHE A 634 5.83 8.23 14.33
N TYR A 635 4.99 8.30 15.37
CA TYR A 635 5.09 9.34 16.40
C TYR A 635 6.08 8.95 17.49
N ILE A 636 6.88 9.92 17.93
CA ILE A 636 7.68 9.77 19.16
C ILE A 636 6.69 9.63 20.33
N PRO A 637 6.82 8.62 21.22
CA PRO A 637 6.04 8.55 22.45
C PRO A 637 6.38 9.77 23.34
N MET A 638 5.66 10.87 23.18
CA MET A 638 5.81 12.04 24.03
C MET A 638 5.02 11.83 25.32
N ASP A 639 5.61 11.11 26.26
CA ASP A 639 5.32 11.30 27.69
C ASP A 639 6.41 12.23 28.26
N PHE A 640 6.52 13.44 27.70
CA PHE A 640 7.22 14.51 28.37
C PHE A 640 6.33 14.93 29.52
N GLY A 641 6.61 14.42 30.72
CA GLY A 641 5.89 14.66 31.96
C GLY A 641 5.85 16.13 32.40
N PHE A 642 5.31 17.02 31.57
CA PHE A 642 4.72 18.27 31.98
C PHE A 642 3.32 17.96 32.48
N GLY A 643 3.29 17.40 33.69
CA GLY A 643 2.07 17.30 34.48
C GLY A 643 1.63 18.69 34.94
N GLU A 644 0.30 18.86 34.89
CA GLU A 644 -0.56 19.96 35.35
C GLU A 644 -0.61 21.26 34.54
#